data_AF-A0A544YD33-F1
#
_entry.id   AF-A0A544YD33-F1
#
_cell.length_a   1.000
_cell.length_b   1.000
_cell.length_c   1.000
_cell.angle_alpha   90.00
_cell.angle_beta   90.00
_cell.angle_gamma   90.00
#
_symmetry.space_group_name_H-M   'P 1'
#
loop_
_entity.id
_entity.type
_entity.pdbx_description
1 polymer ?
#
loop_
_entity_poly.entity_id
_entity_poly.type
_entity_poly.pdbx_seq_one_letter_code
_entity_poly.pdbx_strand_id
1 'polypeptide(L)'
;MNDRLFSDRREAGRVLAGLLGHYRGLPDVVVLGLARGGVPVAYEVATALGHPLDLLLVRKLGTPGCEELAMGAIAVGGVIVLDEDVVRGLGLRPDTIRQVAERESRELARRERAYRSDTPAAELRGKTVILVDDGLAAGVGMRAAVRAVRQRGPAGIVVAMPAAAESTCEELAALVDDVVCATTPMPFLSVGESYWNFTQTGDDEARRLLRAAASARAGATLVRTDLATLRSELVPVRDGVPSDEVLFDIVGDARFVLIGEASHGTHEFYAARAQMTRRLIEEKGFIAVAVEADWPDAYRVNRYVRGRGDDATAEEALRGFERFPAWMWRNADVLEFVGWLREHNDRLGKRERAGFYGLDLYSMHRSADEVVAYLEKVDPAAAARARERYSCFDHNDGDDGQAYGFAAAFGAGESCERQVIEQLVDLQRNALRYQRAQGLLGEDEFFHAERNAVVVAAAERYYRTMFGGRVSSWNLRDRHMADTLFALAEHLGWQRGEPAKIVVWAHNSHLGDARATEMGARGELNLGQLVREHSLADCRLIGFTTYTGTVTAADDWGGPAERKNVRPALPGSVEELFHEVGHKEFLVGFGRSAGAADLLRRALLERAIGVVYRPRTERQSHYFQARLSDQFDAVIHIDETGALEPLERTAAWERGEPPETYPVAV
;
A
#
# COMPACT_ATOMS: atom_id res chain seq x y z
N MET A 1 -4.94 -18.24 -28.29
CA MET A 1 -4.40 -17.24 -27.36
C MET A 1 -3.75 -18.05 -26.25
N ASN A 2 -2.43 -17.93 -26.05
CA ASN A 2 -1.76 -18.65 -24.96
C ASN A 2 -1.97 -17.86 -23.66
N ASP A 3 -2.85 -18.34 -22.79
CA ASP A 3 -3.03 -17.82 -21.44
C ASP A 3 -1.83 -18.24 -20.58
N ARG A 4 -0.73 -17.50 -20.70
CA ARG A 4 0.40 -17.60 -19.77
C ARG A 4 -0.03 -16.98 -18.44
N LEU A 5 -0.27 -17.82 -17.45
CA LEU A 5 -0.92 -17.47 -16.18
C LEU A 5 0.04 -16.88 -15.14
N PHE A 6 1.30 -17.31 -15.13
CA PHE A 6 2.31 -16.87 -14.16
C PHE A 6 3.45 -16.13 -14.85
N SER A 7 3.90 -15.01 -14.29
CA SER A 7 5.08 -14.28 -14.75
C SER A 7 6.34 -15.13 -14.63
N ASP A 8 6.55 -15.78 -13.48
CA ASP A 8 7.67 -16.68 -13.20
C ASP A 8 7.33 -17.70 -12.11
N ARG A 9 8.30 -18.54 -11.73
CA ARG A 9 8.15 -19.55 -10.67
C ARG A 9 7.89 -18.97 -9.29
N ARG A 10 8.31 -17.74 -9.00
CA ARG A 10 8.09 -17.12 -7.68
C ARG A 10 6.65 -16.68 -7.54
N GLU A 11 6.08 -16.03 -8.55
CA GLU A 11 4.65 -15.67 -8.53
C GLU A 11 3.79 -16.91 -8.37
N ALA A 12 4.07 -17.97 -9.15
CA ALA A 12 3.38 -19.24 -9.02
C ALA A 12 3.48 -19.85 -7.60
N GLY A 13 4.65 -19.75 -6.97
CA GLY A 13 4.85 -20.19 -5.58
C GLY A 13 4.03 -19.38 -4.56
N ARG A 14 3.86 -18.08 -4.76
CA ARG A 14 3.03 -17.23 -3.88
C ARG A 14 1.54 -17.55 -4.01
N VAL A 15 1.07 -17.78 -5.23
CA VAL A 15 -0.31 -18.22 -5.48
C VAL A 15 -0.56 -19.56 -4.79
N LEU A 16 0.34 -20.52 -4.99
CA LEU A 16 0.25 -21.85 -4.38
C LEU A 16 0.32 -21.80 -2.85
N ALA A 17 1.13 -20.91 -2.28
CA ALA A 17 1.20 -20.70 -0.84
C ALA A 17 -0.13 -20.20 -0.25
N GLY A 18 -0.87 -19.35 -0.97
CA GLY A 18 -2.20 -18.90 -0.58
C GLY A 18 -3.20 -20.05 -0.48
N LEU A 19 -3.17 -20.98 -1.45
CA LEU A 19 -4.03 -22.17 -1.46
C LEU A 19 -3.68 -23.17 -0.34
N LEU A 20 -2.43 -23.18 0.11
CA LEU A 20 -1.94 -24.03 1.20
C LEU A 20 -2.03 -23.35 2.58
N GLY A 21 -2.72 -22.22 2.69
CA GLY A 21 -2.72 -21.37 3.90
C GLY A 21 -3.13 -22.10 5.19
N HIS A 22 -3.99 -23.13 5.10
CA HIS A 22 -4.41 -23.94 6.24
C HIS A 22 -3.30 -24.79 6.86
N TYR A 23 -2.18 -24.99 6.16
CA TYR A 23 -1.01 -25.66 6.72
C TYR A 23 -0.11 -24.70 7.53
N ARG A 24 -0.32 -23.38 7.48
CA ARG A 24 0.57 -22.40 8.12
C ARG A 24 0.70 -22.65 9.63
N GLY A 25 1.94 -22.66 10.12
CA GLY A 25 2.24 -22.77 11.55
C GLY A 25 1.89 -24.11 12.21
N LEU A 26 1.34 -25.08 11.46
CA LEU A 26 1.07 -26.41 12.00
C LEU A 26 2.36 -27.12 12.43
N PRO A 27 2.36 -27.84 13.57
CA PRO A 27 3.51 -28.63 13.95
C PRO A 27 3.77 -29.74 12.92
N ASP A 28 5.02 -30.19 12.83
CA ASP A 28 5.39 -31.39 12.07
C ASP A 28 5.09 -31.37 10.56
N VAL A 29 5.16 -30.20 9.92
CA VAL A 29 5.11 -30.07 8.45
C VAL A 29 6.51 -29.84 7.86
N VAL A 30 6.79 -30.43 6.69
CA VAL A 30 8.02 -30.21 5.92
C VAL A 30 7.67 -29.97 4.46
N VAL A 31 8.27 -28.94 3.84
CA VAL A 31 8.11 -28.66 2.41
C VAL A 31 9.33 -29.18 1.65
N LEU A 32 9.10 -30.00 0.64
CA LEU A 32 10.14 -30.56 -0.21
C LEU A 32 9.96 -30.07 -1.66
N GLY A 33 10.93 -29.31 -2.15
CA GLY A 33 10.98 -28.92 -3.56
C GLY A 33 11.62 -30.01 -4.43
N LEU A 34 10.94 -30.44 -5.48
CA LEU A 34 11.51 -31.34 -6.48
C LEU A 34 12.56 -30.60 -7.30
N ALA A 35 13.81 -31.03 -7.21
CA ALA A 35 14.90 -30.35 -7.87
C ALA A 35 14.84 -30.59 -9.40
N ARG A 36 14.99 -29.55 -10.24
CA ARG A 36 15.40 -28.18 -9.90
C ARG A 36 14.25 -27.17 -9.90
N GLY A 37 13.31 -27.32 -10.84
CA GLY A 37 12.25 -26.34 -11.11
C GLY A 37 11.31 -26.10 -9.93
N GLY A 38 11.03 -27.14 -9.14
CA GLY A 38 10.18 -27.03 -7.95
C GLY A 38 10.78 -26.22 -6.80
N VAL A 39 12.10 -26.05 -6.72
CA VAL A 39 12.75 -25.40 -5.56
C VAL A 39 12.37 -23.91 -5.40
N PRO A 40 12.37 -23.08 -6.45
CA PRO A 40 11.86 -21.70 -6.36
C PRO A 40 10.40 -21.60 -5.91
N VAL A 41 9.54 -22.51 -6.37
CA VAL A 41 8.12 -22.55 -5.97
C VAL A 41 8.00 -22.96 -4.51
N ALA A 42 8.69 -24.04 -4.13
CA ALA A 42 8.75 -24.56 -2.77
C ALA A 42 9.31 -23.55 -1.77
N TYR A 43 10.26 -22.72 -2.18
CA TYR A 43 10.82 -21.67 -1.34
C TYR A 43 9.76 -20.66 -0.90
N GLU A 44 8.96 -20.16 -1.84
CA GLU A 44 7.89 -19.20 -1.52
C GLU A 44 6.82 -19.87 -0.65
N VAL A 45 6.45 -21.13 -0.93
CA VAL A 45 5.53 -21.93 -0.10
C VAL A 45 6.06 -22.13 1.32
N ALA A 46 7.27 -22.64 1.49
CA ALA A 46 7.87 -22.90 2.79
C ALA A 46 8.00 -21.62 3.62
N THR A 47 8.44 -20.53 2.99
CA THR A 47 8.60 -19.22 3.64
C THR A 47 7.26 -18.67 4.10
N ALA A 48 6.23 -18.70 3.24
CA ALA A 48 4.90 -18.16 3.55
C ALA A 48 4.11 -19.00 4.57
N LEU A 49 4.41 -20.30 4.71
CA LEU A 49 3.79 -21.19 5.68
C LEU A 49 4.57 -21.31 7.00
N GLY A 50 5.82 -20.85 7.04
CA GLY A 50 6.69 -20.94 8.22
C GLY A 50 7.32 -22.33 8.42
N HIS A 51 7.45 -23.13 7.37
CA HIS A 51 7.89 -24.53 7.45
C HIS A 51 9.31 -24.74 6.92
N PRO A 52 10.03 -25.79 7.39
CA PRO A 52 11.33 -26.13 6.84
C PRO A 52 11.23 -26.50 5.35
N LEU A 53 12.11 -25.88 4.56
CA LEU A 53 12.37 -26.27 3.17
C LEU A 53 13.55 -27.24 3.10
N ASP A 54 13.36 -28.38 2.47
CA ASP A 54 14.46 -29.23 1.97
C ASP A 54 14.18 -29.57 0.49
N LEU A 55 15.11 -30.27 -0.15
CA LEU A 55 15.01 -30.68 -1.54
C LEU A 55 14.82 -32.20 -1.64
N LEU A 56 14.11 -32.62 -2.68
CA LEU A 56 14.05 -34.02 -3.11
C LEU A 56 14.58 -34.14 -4.53
N LEU A 57 15.60 -34.98 -4.71
CA LEU A 57 16.17 -35.22 -6.05
C LEU A 57 15.41 -36.32 -6.76
N VAL A 58 14.95 -35.98 -7.95
CA VAL A 58 14.35 -36.90 -8.92
C VAL A 58 15.03 -36.68 -10.26
N ARG A 59 15.26 -37.76 -11.02
CA ARG A 59 15.74 -37.70 -12.39
C ARG A 59 14.87 -38.54 -13.32
N LYS A 60 14.64 -38.04 -14.53
CA LYS A 60 13.95 -38.79 -15.58
C LYS A 60 14.89 -39.87 -16.13
N LEU A 61 14.33 -41.05 -16.39
CA LEU A 61 14.97 -42.11 -17.15
C LEU A 61 14.57 -41.90 -18.62
N GLY A 62 15.42 -41.23 -19.38
CA GLY A 62 15.19 -40.98 -20.80
C GLY A 62 15.27 -42.27 -21.63
N THR A 63 14.48 -42.34 -22.69
CA THR A 63 14.50 -43.46 -23.62
C THR A 63 15.75 -43.35 -24.51
N PRO A 64 16.57 -44.41 -24.67
CA PRO A 64 17.75 -44.34 -25.52
C PRO A 64 17.43 -43.92 -26.96
N GLY A 65 18.10 -42.88 -27.47
CA GLY A 65 17.86 -42.33 -28.81
C GLY A 65 16.76 -41.26 -28.90
N CYS A 66 15.95 -41.11 -27.85
CA CYS A 66 14.96 -40.05 -27.67
C CYS A 66 14.97 -39.61 -26.19
N GLU A 67 16.06 -39.02 -25.72
CA GLU A 67 16.29 -38.76 -24.30
C GLU A 67 15.21 -37.87 -23.65
N GLU A 68 14.53 -37.04 -24.45
CA GLU A 68 13.41 -36.19 -24.02
C GLU A 68 12.13 -36.99 -23.69
N LEU A 69 11.97 -38.19 -24.26
CA LEU A 69 10.87 -39.10 -23.94
C LEU A 69 11.24 -39.94 -22.71
N ALA A 70 10.62 -39.64 -21.58
CA ALA A 70 10.87 -40.37 -20.34
C ALA A 70 10.17 -41.74 -20.34
N MET A 71 10.94 -42.83 -20.19
CA MET A 71 10.42 -44.18 -19.93
C MET A 71 10.19 -44.46 -18.43
N GLY A 72 10.59 -43.53 -17.57
CA GLY A 72 10.50 -43.66 -16.12
C GLY A 72 11.15 -42.50 -15.38
N ALA A 73 11.23 -42.61 -14.06
CA ALA A 73 11.98 -41.71 -13.20
C ALA A 73 12.63 -42.48 -12.04
N ILE A 74 13.71 -41.93 -11.51
CA ILE A 74 14.42 -42.41 -10.33
C ILE A 74 14.50 -41.31 -9.28
N ALA A 75 14.15 -41.65 -8.04
CA ALA A 75 14.28 -40.78 -6.88
C ALA A 75 15.36 -41.30 -5.92
N VAL A 76 15.76 -40.44 -4.97
CA VAL A 76 16.73 -40.80 -3.91
C VAL A 76 16.27 -42.05 -3.15
N GLY A 77 17.23 -42.90 -2.80
CA GLY A 77 16.97 -44.23 -2.22
C GLY A 77 16.83 -45.34 -3.27
N GLY A 78 17.09 -45.04 -4.55
CA GLY A 78 17.06 -46.03 -5.64
C GLY A 78 15.64 -46.42 -6.07
N VAL A 79 14.64 -45.59 -5.72
CA VAL A 79 13.24 -45.83 -6.07
C VAL A 79 13.03 -45.51 -7.54
N ILE A 80 12.71 -46.54 -8.33
CA ILE A 80 12.44 -46.44 -9.76
C ILE A 80 10.95 -46.61 -10.00
N VAL A 81 10.38 -45.71 -10.79
CA VAL A 81 9.02 -45.82 -11.35
C VAL A 81 9.13 -45.79 -12.86
N LEU A 82 8.52 -46.77 -13.54
CA LEU A 82 8.54 -46.88 -14.99
C LEU A 82 7.17 -46.48 -15.56
N ASP A 83 7.20 -45.99 -16.79
CA ASP A 83 6.00 -45.83 -17.61
C ASP A 83 5.81 -47.12 -18.43
N GLU A 84 4.84 -47.93 -18.04
CA GLU A 84 4.64 -49.25 -18.64
C GLU A 84 4.19 -49.19 -20.10
N ASP A 85 3.53 -48.11 -20.52
CA ASP A 85 3.06 -47.94 -21.89
C ASP A 85 4.21 -47.57 -22.82
N VAL A 86 5.12 -46.70 -22.38
CA VAL A 86 6.35 -46.39 -23.12
C VAL A 86 7.26 -47.62 -23.20
N VAL A 87 7.45 -48.33 -22.09
CA VAL A 87 8.31 -49.52 -22.05
C VAL A 87 7.78 -50.62 -22.98
N ARG A 88 6.46 -50.89 -22.95
CA ARG A 88 5.84 -51.90 -23.83
C ARG A 88 5.78 -51.44 -25.28
N GLY A 89 5.38 -50.20 -25.53
CA GLY A 89 5.21 -49.66 -26.88
C GLY A 89 6.52 -49.61 -27.68
N LEU A 90 7.64 -49.39 -27.00
CA LEU A 90 8.98 -49.34 -27.62
C LEU A 90 9.76 -50.65 -27.50
N GLY A 91 9.19 -51.69 -26.87
CA GLY A 91 9.84 -52.99 -26.70
C GLY A 91 11.17 -52.91 -25.93
N LEU A 92 11.25 -52.04 -24.92
CA LEU A 92 12.50 -51.78 -24.21
C LEU A 92 12.92 -52.99 -23.38
N ARG A 93 14.14 -53.48 -23.61
CA ARG A 93 14.68 -54.63 -22.88
C ARG A 93 15.00 -54.25 -21.43
N PRO A 94 14.78 -55.14 -20.45
CA PRO A 94 15.10 -54.88 -19.04
C PRO A 94 16.55 -54.44 -18.79
N ASP A 95 17.51 -54.98 -19.54
CA ASP A 95 18.91 -54.62 -19.41
C ASP A 95 19.19 -53.17 -19.84
N THR A 96 18.46 -52.68 -20.85
CA THR A 96 18.54 -51.29 -21.31
C THR A 96 18.02 -50.33 -20.24
N ILE A 97 16.88 -50.66 -19.63
CA ILE A 97 16.31 -49.88 -18.51
C ILE A 97 17.29 -49.84 -17.34
N ARG A 98 17.89 -50.98 -16.99
CA ARG A 98 18.88 -51.08 -15.91
C ARG A 98 20.11 -50.20 -16.16
N GLN A 99 20.66 -50.22 -17.38
CA GLN A 99 21.82 -49.39 -17.74
C GLN A 99 21.52 -47.89 -17.60
N VAL A 100 20.35 -47.44 -18.07
CA VAL A 100 19.94 -46.04 -17.92
C VAL A 100 19.73 -45.71 -16.44
N ALA A 101 19.05 -46.56 -15.68
CA ALA A 101 18.83 -46.38 -14.25
C ALA A 101 20.14 -46.29 -13.47
N GLU A 102 21.14 -47.13 -13.77
CA GLU A 102 22.47 -47.05 -13.14
C GLU A 102 23.19 -45.74 -13.45
N ARG A 103 23.14 -45.29 -14.71
CA ARG A 103 23.74 -44.02 -15.12
C ARG A 103 23.10 -42.84 -14.39
N GLU A 104 21.77 -42.78 -14.40
CA GLU A 104 21.03 -41.71 -13.73
C GLU A 104 21.18 -41.79 -12.20
N SER A 105 21.33 -43.00 -11.62
CA SER A 105 21.62 -43.19 -10.19
C SER A 105 22.96 -42.58 -9.78
N ARG A 106 24.02 -42.77 -10.58
CA ARG A 106 25.34 -42.18 -10.30
C ARG A 106 25.28 -40.66 -10.34
N GLU A 107 24.56 -40.10 -11.31
CA GLU A 107 24.37 -38.65 -11.42
C GLU A 107 23.49 -38.10 -10.28
N LEU A 108 22.45 -38.81 -9.88
CA LEU A 108 21.61 -38.48 -8.73
C LEU A 108 22.45 -38.40 -7.45
N ALA A 109 23.30 -39.41 -7.19
CA ALA A 109 24.19 -39.46 -6.03
C ALA A 109 25.29 -38.37 -6.08
N ARG A 110 25.75 -37.97 -7.27
CA ARG A 110 26.66 -36.83 -7.43
C ARG A 110 25.97 -35.52 -7.03
N ARG A 111 24.77 -35.28 -7.52
CA ARG A 111 23.98 -34.06 -7.22
C ARG A 111 23.55 -33.99 -5.76
N GLU A 112 23.18 -35.12 -5.17
CA GLU A 112 22.80 -35.19 -3.76
C GLU A 112 23.92 -34.70 -2.86
N ARG A 113 25.14 -35.22 -3.06
CA ARG A 113 26.34 -34.75 -2.36
C ARG A 113 26.62 -33.27 -2.63
N ALA A 114 26.43 -32.83 -3.86
CA ALA A 114 26.71 -31.45 -4.25
C ALA A 114 25.71 -30.44 -3.65
N TYR A 115 24.43 -30.80 -3.50
CA TYR A 115 23.42 -29.95 -2.89
C TYR A 115 23.44 -29.98 -1.36
N ARG A 116 23.67 -31.16 -0.77
CA ARG A 116 23.62 -31.33 0.69
C ARG A 116 24.92 -30.89 1.38
N SER A 117 26.08 -31.02 0.73
CA SER A 117 27.38 -30.87 1.41
C SER A 117 27.39 -31.68 2.71
N ASP A 118 27.55 -31.06 3.89
CA ASP A 118 27.47 -31.72 5.21
C ASP A 118 26.08 -31.67 5.88
N THR A 119 25.06 -31.14 5.19
CA THR A 119 23.71 -30.95 5.74
C THR A 119 22.91 -32.26 5.67
N PRO A 120 22.42 -32.80 6.80
CA PRO A 120 21.61 -34.02 6.78
C PRO A 120 20.27 -33.80 6.08
N ALA A 121 19.67 -34.91 5.61
CA ALA A 121 18.31 -34.88 5.07
C ALA A 121 17.27 -34.56 6.14
N ALA A 122 16.22 -33.84 5.74
CA ALA A 122 15.09 -33.59 6.62
C ALA A 122 14.49 -34.92 7.12
N GLU A 123 14.24 -34.99 8.42
CA GLU A 123 13.50 -36.08 9.03
C GLU A 123 12.04 -35.98 8.59
N LEU A 124 11.51 -37.07 8.02
CA LEU A 124 10.14 -37.12 7.48
C LEU A 124 9.21 -37.99 8.32
N ARG A 125 9.75 -38.81 9.23
CA ARG A 125 8.96 -39.77 10.00
C ARG A 125 7.91 -39.05 10.86
N GLY A 126 6.65 -39.45 10.70
CA GLY A 126 5.53 -38.88 11.46
C GLY A 126 5.19 -37.43 11.10
N LYS A 127 5.75 -36.88 10.02
CA LYS A 127 5.49 -35.51 9.57
C LYS A 127 4.57 -35.48 8.35
N THR A 128 3.84 -34.38 8.17
CA THR A 128 3.14 -34.08 6.92
C THR A 128 4.12 -33.48 5.92
N VAL A 129 4.25 -34.11 4.75
CA VAL A 129 5.22 -33.72 3.73
C VAL A 129 4.52 -33.10 2.53
N ILE A 130 4.80 -31.83 2.26
CA ILE A 130 4.30 -31.12 1.07
C ILE A 130 5.35 -31.22 -0.04
N LEU A 131 5.07 -32.03 -1.06
CA LEU A 131 5.89 -32.18 -2.26
C LEU A 131 5.50 -31.11 -3.29
N VAL A 132 6.47 -30.26 -3.68
CA VAL A 132 6.23 -29.13 -4.57
C VAL A 132 7.04 -29.26 -5.86
N ASP A 133 6.38 -29.03 -7.01
CA ASP A 133 7.03 -28.93 -8.33
C ASP A 133 6.55 -27.67 -9.09
N ASP A 134 7.24 -27.29 -10.18
CA ASP A 134 6.84 -26.14 -11.02
C ASP A 134 5.73 -26.47 -12.02
N GLY A 135 5.40 -27.74 -12.21
CA GLY A 135 4.19 -28.20 -12.89
C GLY A 135 4.31 -29.64 -13.37
N LEU A 136 3.19 -30.26 -13.74
CA LEU A 136 3.15 -31.69 -14.05
C LEU A 136 2.36 -32.01 -15.33
N ALA A 137 3.05 -32.54 -16.34
CA ALA A 137 2.41 -33.04 -17.57
C ALA A 137 2.03 -34.53 -17.50
N ALA A 138 2.98 -35.40 -17.13
CA ALA A 138 2.79 -36.87 -17.11
C ALA A 138 3.04 -37.51 -15.72
N GLY A 139 3.32 -36.71 -14.69
CA GLY A 139 3.39 -37.14 -13.29
C GLY A 139 4.47 -38.16 -12.88
N VAL A 140 5.19 -38.81 -13.80
CA VAL A 140 6.13 -39.93 -13.49
C VAL A 140 7.17 -39.57 -12.43
N GLY A 141 7.76 -38.38 -12.52
CA GLY A 141 8.73 -37.88 -11.54
C GLY A 141 8.10 -37.69 -10.14
N MET A 142 6.90 -37.11 -10.08
CA MET A 142 6.16 -36.95 -8.83
C MET A 142 5.77 -38.31 -8.22
N ARG A 143 5.37 -39.30 -9.03
CA ARG A 143 5.11 -40.67 -8.54
C ARG A 143 6.34 -41.31 -7.90
N ALA A 144 7.52 -41.12 -8.50
CA ALA A 144 8.78 -41.57 -7.90
C ALA A 144 9.08 -40.85 -6.57
N ALA A 145 8.83 -39.54 -6.50
CA ALA A 145 8.95 -38.75 -5.27
C ALA A 145 8.02 -39.25 -4.16
N VAL A 146 6.72 -39.41 -4.45
CA VAL A 146 5.72 -39.93 -3.51
C VAL A 146 6.15 -41.29 -2.97
N ARG A 147 6.59 -42.22 -3.83
CA ARG A 147 7.04 -43.55 -3.41
C ARG A 147 8.30 -43.49 -2.54
N ALA A 148 9.25 -42.60 -2.84
CA ALA A 148 10.45 -42.41 -2.03
C ALA A 148 10.15 -41.80 -0.66
N VAL A 149 9.24 -40.83 -0.59
CA VAL A 149 8.80 -40.23 0.68
C VAL A 149 8.03 -41.24 1.52
N ARG A 150 7.12 -42.02 0.93
CA ARG A 150 6.32 -43.02 1.65
C ARG A 150 7.18 -44.10 2.35
N GLN A 151 8.32 -44.48 1.78
CA GLN A 151 9.28 -45.39 2.42
C GLN A 151 9.93 -44.83 3.70
N ARG A 152 9.88 -43.51 3.92
CA ARG A 152 10.42 -42.84 5.12
C ARG A 152 9.39 -42.68 6.25
N GLY A 153 8.15 -43.12 6.04
CA GLY A 153 7.09 -43.17 7.05
C GLY A 153 6.53 -41.81 7.49
N PRO A 154 6.11 -40.93 6.56
CA PRO A 154 5.42 -39.68 6.91
C PRO A 154 4.05 -39.96 7.54
N ALA A 155 3.50 -38.96 8.24
CA ALA A 155 2.10 -38.97 8.70
C ALA A 155 1.12 -38.71 7.55
N GLY A 156 1.53 -37.88 6.58
CA GLY A 156 0.74 -37.59 5.38
C GLY A 156 1.62 -37.02 4.26
N ILE A 157 1.15 -37.13 3.03
CA ILE A 157 1.79 -36.63 1.81
C ILE A 157 0.78 -35.74 1.10
N VAL A 158 1.19 -34.49 0.86
CA VAL A 158 0.44 -33.50 0.07
C VAL A 158 1.25 -33.22 -1.18
N VAL A 159 0.62 -33.21 -2.35
CA VAL A 159 1.27 -32.80 -3.60
C VAL A 159 0.74 -31.44 -4.00
N ALA A 160 1.63 -30.49 -4.26
CA ALA A 160 1.26 -29.14 -4.63
C ALA A 160 2.00 -28.67 -5.89
N MET A 161 1.27 -28.15 -6.87
CA MET A 161 1.86 -27.61 -8.08
C MET A 161 1.05 -26.44 -8.66
N PRO A 162 1.69 -25.47 -9.33
CA PRO A 162 0.96 -24.36 -9.93
C PRO A 162 0.07 -24.77 -11.09
N ALA A 163 0.57 -25.59 -12.02
CA ALA A 163 -0.17 -26.02 -13.20
C ALA A 163 0.08 -27.50 -13.53
N ALA A 164 -0.98 -28.23 -13.86
CA ALA A 164 -0.90 -29.64 -14.24
C ALA A 164 -2.01 -30.06 -15.22
N ALA A 165 -1.81 -31.19 -15.89
CA ALA A 165 -2.90 -31.87 -16.60
C ALA A 165 -3.92 -32.42 -15.59
N GLU A 166 -5.22 -32.22 -15.87
CA GLU A 166 -6.32 -32.67 -15.00
C GLU A 166 -6.24 -34.17 -14.69
N SER A 167 -5.99 -35.01 -15.71
CA SER A 167 -5.78 -36.46 -15.55
C SER A 167 -4.63 -36.80 -14.61
N THR A 168 -3.55 -36.01 -14.61
CA THR A 168 -2.42 -36.21 -13.69
C THR A 168 -2.81 -35.87 -12.25
N CYS A 169 -3.64 -34.85 -12.03
CA CYS A 169 -4.16 -34.53 -10.69
C CYS A 169 -5.02 -35.66 -10.14
N GLU A 170 -5.92 -36.22 -10.96
CA GLU A 170 -6.79 -37.34 -10.58
C GLU A 170 -5.99 -38.60 -10.22
N GLU A 171 -5.00 -38.96 -11.05
CA GLU A 171 -4.10 -40.09 -10.78
C GLU A 171 -3.33 -39.91 -9.47
N LEU A 172 -2.85 -38.69 -9.19
CA LEU A 172 -2.09 -38.41 -7.97
C LEU A 172 -2.98 -38.40 -6.73
N ALA A 173 -4.23 -37.92 -6.84
CA ALA A 173 -5.18 -37.90 -5.73
C ALA A 173 -5.48 -39.31 -5.19
N ALA A 174 -5.38 -40.35 -6.03
CA ALA A 174 -5.49 -41.73 -5.60
C ALA A 174 -4.26 -42.25 -4.81
N LEU A 175 -3.14 -41.53 -4.84
CA LEU A 175 -1.86 -41.96 -4.28
C LEU A 175 -1.47 -41.22 -3.00
N VAL A 176 -2.02 -40.04 -2.73
CA VAL A 176 -1.62 -39.14 -1.64
C VAL A 176 -2.81 -38.67 -0.82
N ASP A 177 -2.57 -37.97 0.28
CA ASP A 177 -3.63 -37.52 1.19
C ASP A 177 -4.34 -36.26 0.68
N ASP A 178 -3.63 -35.42 -0.10
CA ASP A 178 -4.18 -34.19 -0.68
C ASP A 178 -3.40 -33.76 -1.94
N VAL A 179 -4.10 -33.15 -2.90
CA VAL A 179 -3.54 -32.62 -4.15
C VAL A 179 -4.02 -31.19 -4.34
N VAL A 180 -3.08 -30.24 -4.28
CA VAL A 180 -3.36 -28.80 -4.41
C VAL A 180 -2.79 -28.30 -5.73
N CYS A 181 -3.67 -28.05 -6.71
CA CYS A 181 -3.32 -27.49 -8.01
C CYS A 181 -3.89 -26.08 -8.15
N ALA A 182 -3.08 -25.10 -8.55
CA ALA A 182 -3.60 -23.75 -8.77
C ALA A 182 -4.41 -23.63 -10.07
N THR A 183 -4.09 -24.43 -11.10
CA THR A 183 -4.84 -24.45 -12.36
C THR A 183 -4.63 -25.73 -13.18
N THR A 184 -5.63 -26.13 -13.96
CA THR A 184 -5.59 -27.27 -14.89
C THR A 184 -5.98 -26.83 -16.31
N PRO A 185 -5.06 -26.20 -17.07
CA PRO A 185 -5.36 -25.67 -18.40
C PRO A 185 -5.73 -26.77 -19.39
N MET A 186 -6.64 -26.48 -20.33
CA MET A 186 -6.98 -27.39 -21.43
C MET A 186 -6.86 -26.69 -22.80
N PRO A 187 -6.06 -27.23 -23.75
CA PRO A 187 -5.19 -28.40 -23.62
C PRO A 187 -3.91 -28.11 -22.82
N PHE A 188 -3.44 -29.07 -22.00
CA PHE A 188 -2.15 -28.95 -21.29
C PHE A 188 -1.02 -29.58 -22.12
N LEU A 189 -0.28 -28.75 -22.87
CA LEU A 189 0.80 -29.24 -23.74
C LEU A 189 2.15 -29.31 -23.02
N SER A 190 2.49 -28.28 -22.26
CA SER A 190 3.73 -28.26 -21.47
C SER A 190 3.64 -27.35 -20.25
N VAL A 191 4.44 -27.65 -19.23
CA VAL A 191 4.55 -26.82 -18.02
C VAL A 191 4.97 -25.39 -18.36
N GLY A 192 5.92 -25.23 -19.29
CA GLY A 192 6.48 -23.92 -19.65
C GLY A 192 5.47 -22.95 -20.27
N GLU A 193 4.37 -23.42 -20.84
CA GLU A 193 3.32 -22.55 -21.40
C GLU A 193 2.50 -21.83 -20.32
N SER A 194 2.52 -22.32 -19.08
CA SER A 194 1.88 -21.62 -17.95
C SER A 194 2.69 -20.42 -17.45
N TYR A 195 3.92 -20.22 -17.98
CA TYR A 195 4.87 -19.21 -17.51
C TYR A 195 5.29 -18.23 -18.61
N TRP A 196 5.38 -16.94 -18.29
CA TRP A 196 6.00 -15.94 -19.15
C TRP A 196 7.53 -16.09 -19.19
N ASN A 197 8.13 -16.31 -18.02
CA ASN A 197 9.55 -16.61 -17.87
C ASN A 197 9.75 -18.01 -17.28
N PHE A 198 10.09 -18.97 -18.14
CA PHE A 198 10.40 -20.35 -17.75
C PHE A 198 11.89 -20.70 -17.84
N THR A 199 12.78 -19.73 -17.63
CA THR A 199 14.24 -19.93 -17.65
C THR A 199 14.64 -21.09 -16.74
N GLN A 200 15.55 -21.95 -17.20
CA GLN A 200 15.95 -23.15 -16.45
C GLN A 200 16.59 -22.79 -15.10
N THR A 201 16.04 -23.32 -14.01
CA THR A 201 16.62 -23.17 -12.67
C THR A 201 17.99 -23.85 -12.59
N GLY A 202 19.00 -23.09 -12.18
CA GLY A 202 20.37 -23.54 -12.01
C GLY A 202 20.62 -24.23 -10.67
N ASP A 203 21.73 -24.96 -10.58
CA ASP A 203 22.16 -25.64 -9.34
C ASP A 203 22.50 -24.65 -8.22
N ASP A 204 23.13 -23.53 -8.58
CA ASP A 204 23.50 -22.47 -7.62
C ASP A 204 22.27 -21.70 -7.11
N GLU A 205 21.26 -21.53 -7.97
CA GLU A 205 20.00 -20.92 -7.57
C GLU A 205 19.27 -21.78 -6.53
N ALA A 206 19.17 -23.10 -6.79
CA ALA A 206 18.56 -24.03 -5.85
C ALA A 206 19.28 -24.02 -4.49
N ARG A 207 20.63 -24.05 -4.49
CA ARG A 207 21.43 -23.95 -3.25
C ARG A 207 21.23 -22.63 -2.51
N ARG A 208 21.19 -21.52 -3.24
CA ARG A 208 20.96 -20.20 -2.66
C ARG A 208 19.61 -20.14 -1.95
N LEU A 209 18.56 -20.68 -2.56
CA LEU A 209 17.21 -20.69 -1.98
C LEU A 209 17.11 -21.59 -0.74
N LEU A 210 17.76 -22.75 -0.76
CA LEU A 210 17.83 -23.63 0.42
C LEU A 210 18.54 -22.96 1.60
N ARG A 211 19.67 -22.28 1.34
CA ARG A 211 20.38 -21.50 2.37
C ARG A 211 19.54 -20.32 2.88
N ALA A 212 18.88 -19.60 1.97
CA ALA A 212 18.00 -18.49 2.34
C ALA A 212 16.85 -18.95 3.24
N ALA A 213 16.22 -20.09 2.94
CA ALA A 213 15.15 -20.66 3.77
C ALA A 213 15.65 -21.08 5.16
N ALA A 214 16.86 -21.66 5.24
CA ALA A 214 17.47 -22.00 6.53
C ALA A 214 17.77 -20.76 7.39
N SER A 215 18.22 -19.66 6.77
CA SER A 215 18.42 -18.37 7.45
C SER A 215 17.10 -17.70 7.84
N ALA A 216 16.06 -17.79 7.01
CA ALA A 216 14.73 -17.26 7.34
C ALA A 216 14.12 -17.95 8.58
N ARG A 217 14.47 -19.22 8.83
CA ARG A 217 14.07 -19.94 10.06
C ARG A 217 14.84 -19.48 11.32
N ALA A 218 16.08 -18.99 11.17
CA ALA A 218 16.73 -18.23 12.25
C ALA A 218 16.00 -16.90 12.53
N GLY A 219 15.20 -16.43 11.57
CA GLY A 219 14.25 -15.33 11.69
C GLY A 219 13.26 -15.48 12.86
N ALA A 220 12.78 -16.70 13.19
CA ALA A 220 11.88 -16.89 14.34
C ALA A 220 12.52 -16.55 15.70
N THR A 221 13.85 -16.68 15.81
CA THR A 221 14.62 -16.21 16.97
C THR A 221 14.86 -14.70 16.92
N LEU A 222 15.02 -14.13 15.72
CA LEU A 222 15.06 -12.68 15.51
C LEU A 222 13.71 -12.02 15.88
N VAL A 223 12.56 -12.54 15.44
CA VAL A 223 11.23 -11.97 15.75
C VAL A 223 10.99 -11.90 17.26
N ARG A 224 11.39 -12.94 18.03
CA ARG A 224 11.32 -12.89 19.51
C ARG A 224 12.22 -11.80 20.12
N THR A 225 13.34 -11.49 19.49
CA THR A 225 14.27 -10.44 19.93
C THR A 225 13.73 -9.06 19.53
N ASP A 226 13.19 -8.94 18.32
CA ASP A 226 12.54 -7.75 17.79
C ASP A 226 11.38 -7.29 18.68
N LEU A 227 10.48 -8.21 19.02
CA LEU A 227 9.33 -7.93 19.89
C LEU A 227 9.77 -7.51 21.29
N ALA A 228 10.85 -8.08 21.82
CA ALA A 228 11.39 -7.68 23.12
C ALA A 228 11.97 -6.27 23.10
N THR A 229 12.72 -5.92 22.04
CA THR A 229 13.23 -4.56 21.82
C THR A 229 12.08 -3.56 21.71
N LEU A 230 11.10 -3.82 20.85
CA LEU A 230 9.94 -2.94 20.69
C LEU A 230 9.21 -2.73 22.01
N ARG A 231 8.83 -3.81 22.73
CA ARG A 231 8.13 -3.73 24.02
C ARG A 231 8.84 -2.86 25.06
N SER A 232 10.17 -2.83 25.04
CA SER A 232 10.95 -2.04 26.00
C SER A 232 11.01 -0.53 25.69
N GLU A 233 10.65 -0.13 24.47
CA GLU A 233 10.80 1.25 23.97
C GLU A 233 9.47 1.87 23.48
N LEU A 234 8.34 1.21 23.75
CA LEU A 234 7.01 1.77 23.47
C LEU A 234 6.65 2.87 24.46
N VAL A 235 5.99 3.91 23.94
CA VAL A 235 5.39 4.97 24.75
C VAL A 235 3.87 4.75 24.80
N PRO A 236 3.25 4.70 25.98
CA PRO A 236 1.80 4.55 26.06
C PRO A 236 1.11 5.77 25.47
N VAL A 237 0.02 5.52 24.76
CA VAL A 237 -0.94 6.53 24.30
C VAL A 237 -2.31 6.16 24.83
N ARG A 238 -3.24 7.12 24.78
CA ARG A 238 -4.64 6.89 25.09
C ARG A 238 -5.48 7.46 23.96
N ASP A 239 -6.36 6.64 23.41
CA ASP A 239 -7.21 7.01 22.27
C ASP A 239 -6.35 7.55 21.09
N GLY A 240 -5.17 6.95 20.87
CA GLY A 240 -4.21 7.38 19.86
C GLY A 240 -3.43 8.66 20.18
N VAL A 241 -3.58 9.24 21.37
CA VAL A 241 -2.95 10.51 21.76
C VAL A 241 -1.87 10.30 22.83
N PRO A 242 -0.60 10.71 22.57
CA PRO A 242 0.44 10.71 23.60
C PRO A 242 0.19 11.82 24.64
N SER A 243 0.85 11.74 25.80
CA SER A 243 0.82 12.86 26.75
C SER A 243 1.40 14.13 26.14
N ASP A 244 0.97 15.30 26.64
CA ASP A 244 1.50 16.60 26.20
C ASP A 244 3.03 16.67 26.30
N GLU A 245 3.62 16.11 27.37
CA GLU A 245 5.08 16.05 27.53
C GLU A 245 5.75 15.33 26.36
N VAL A 246 5.21 14.16 25.98
CA VAL A 246 5.75 13.36 24.87
C VAL A 246 5.50 14.06 23.53
N LEU A 247 4.30 14.58 23.31
CA LEU A 247 3.95 15.29 22.08
C LEU A 247 4.86 16.51 21.87
N PHE A 248 5.05 17.32 22.92
CA PHE A 248 5.84 18.53 22.84
C PHE A 248 7.34 18.27 22.72
N ASP A 249 7.83 17.14 23.26
CA ASP A 249 9.19 16.67 23.06
C ASP A 249 9.43 16.26 21.59
N ILE A 250 8.53 15.46 21.01
CA ILE A 250 8.61 15.07 19.59
C ILE A 250 8.59 16.31 18.69
N VAL A 251 7.66 17.24 18.96
CA VAL A 251 7.48 18.46 18.18
C VAL A 251 8.68 19.42 18.34
N GLY A 252 9.22 19.56 19.55
CA GLY A 252 10.30 20.50 19.84
C GLY A 252 9.92 21.93 19.41
N ASP A 253 10.80 22.55 18.61
CA ASP A 253 10.62 23.90 18.05
C ASP A 253 10.17 23.91 16.58
N ALA A 254 9.80 22.75 16.02
CA ALA A 254 9.41 22.63 14.62
C ALA A 254 8.23 23.56 14.28
N ARG A 255 8.31 24.22 13.12
CA ARG A 255 7.22 25.01 12.56
C ARG A 255 6.21 24.18 11.80
N PHE A 256 6.61 23.04 11.25
CA PHE A 256 5.71 22.15 10.51
C PHE A 256 5.54 20.83 11.24
N VAL A 257 4.31 20.51 11.65
CA VAL A 257 4.00 19.20 12.25
C VAL A 257 3.03 18.48 11.34
N LEU A 258 3.53 17.48 10.62
CA LEU A 258 2.79 16.70 9.64
C LEU A 258 2.27 15.46 10.35
N ILE A 259 0.94 15.37 10.52
CA ILE A 259 0.28 14.26 11.20
C ILE A 259 -0.51 13.44 10.18
N GLY A 260 0.03 12.25 9.90
CA GLY A 260 -0.44 11.25 8.96
C GLY A 260 -1.72 10.54 9.37
N GLU A 261 -2.17 9.67 8.48
CA GLU A 261 -3.15 8.62 8.75
C GLU A 261 -2.88 7.43 7.82
N ALA A 262 -3.01 6.20 8.32
CA ALA A 262 -2.87 4.99 7.49
C ALA A 262 -4.09 4.73 6.61
N SER A 263 -5.20 5.43 6.90
CA SER A 263 -6.39 5.38 6.08
C SER A 263 -7.22 6.66 6.17
N HIS A 264 -7.86 7.08 5.09
CA HIS A 264 -8.74 8.26 5.11
C HIS A 264 -10.07 8.06 5.87
N GLY A 265 -10.48 6.82 6.13
CA GLY A 265 -11.80 6.49 6.63
C GLY A 265 -11.85 5.94 8.05
N THR A 266 -10.90 6.30 8.91
CA THR A 266 -10.79 5.76 10.28
C THR A 266 -11.01 6.83 11.34
N HIS A 267 -11.95 6.61 12.24
CA HIS A 267 -12.34 7.55 13.30
C HIS A 267 -11.17 7.94 14.21
N GLU A 268 -10.45 6.95 14.74
CA GLU A 268 -9.41 7.18 15.75
C GLU A 268 -8.26 8.04 15.21
N PHE A 269 -7.96 7.94 13.91
CA PHE A 269 -6.94 8.77 13.27
C PHE A 269 -7.38 10.25 13.21
N TYR A 270 -8.65 10.52 12.91
CA TYR A 270 -9.17 11.90 12.92
C TYR A 270 -9.28 12.45 14.33
N ALA A 271 -9.82 11.67 15.26
CA ALA A 271 -9.95 12.05 16.67
C ALA A 271 -8.58 12.38 17.30
N ALA A 272 -7.59 11.51 17.11
CA ALA A 272 -6.25 11.72 17.64
C ALA A 272 -5.55 12.94 17.00
N ARG A 273 -5.65 13.10 15.67
CA ARG A 273 -5.15 14.30 14.97
C ARG A 273 -5.78 15.57 15.49
N ALA A 274 -7.10 15.59 15.67
CA ALA A 274 -7.83 16.72 16.21
C ALA A 274 -7.32 17.06 17.62
N GLN A 275 -7.26 16.09 18.52
CA GLN A 275 -6.82 16.31 19.91
C GLN A 275 -5.36 16.81 19.99
N MET A 276 -4.41 16.17 19.30
CA MET A 276 -3.03 16.65 19.26
C MET A 276 -2.95 18.08 18.72
N THR A 277 -3.70 18.37 17.65
CA THR A 277 -3.72 19.71 17.04
C THR A 277 -4.29 20.76 17.98
N ARG A 278 -5.33 20.44 18.77
CA ARG A 278 -5.87 21.33 19.82
C ARG A 278 -4.76 21.74 20.79
N ARG A 279 -4.01 20.77 21.32
CA ARG A 279 -2.90 21.02 22.26
C ARG A 279 -1.77 21.83 21.63
N LEU A 280 -1.44 21.59 20.35
CA LEU A 280 -0.42 22.36 19.64
C LEU A 280 -0.85 23.83 19.41
N ILE A 281 -2.12 24.08 19.12
CA ILE A 281 -2.65 25.43 18.99
C ILE A 281 -2.64 26.13 20.35
N GLU A 282 -3.15 25.48 21.40
CA GLU A 282 -3.27 26.06 22.74
C GLU A 282 -1.92 26.35 23.41
N GLU A 283 -0.95 25.44 23.28
CA GLU A 283 0.26 25.48 24.12
C GLU A 283 1.56 25.73 23.34
N LYS A 284 1.59 25.45 22.02
CA LYS A 284 2.83 25.52 21.21
C LYS A 284 2.81 26.60 20.14
N GLY A 285 1.74 27.40 20.07
CA GLY A 285 1.62 28.56 19.19
C GLY A 285 1.39 28.21 17.73
N PHE A 286 0.77 27.06 17.44
CA PHE A 286 0.35 26.72 16.08
C PHE A 286 -0.86 27.57 15.68
N ILE A 287 -0.81 28.15 14.48
CA ILE A 287 -1.78 29.16 14.02
C ILE A 287 -2.54 28.73 12.77
N ALA A 288 -2.26 27.55 12.24
CA ALA A 288 -2.98 27.02 11.09
C ALA A 288 -2.99 25.51 11.10
N VAL A 289 -4.08 24.97 10.58
CA VAL A 289 -4.20 23.57 10.17
C VAL A 289 -4.37 23.54 8.67
N ALA A 290 -3.42 22.92 7.98
CA ALA A 290 -3.47 22.73 6.53
C ALA A 290 -3.81 21.27 6.23
N VAL A 291 -4.82 21.01 5.41
CA VAL A 291 -5.36 19.67 5.17
C VAL A 291 -5.24 19.27 3.71
N GLU A 292 -5.14 17.96 3.44
CA GLU A 292 -5.23 17.35 2.10
C GLU A 292 -6.65 17.48 1.54
N ALA A 293 -7.08 18.72 1.33
CA ALA A 293 -8.38 19.09 0.83
C ALA A 293 -8.26 20.22 -0.18
N ASP A 294 -9.31 20.38 -0.97
CA ASP A 294 -9.42 21.45 -1.95
C ASP A 294 -9.38 22.82 -1.26
N TRP A 295 -8.57 23.72 -1.81
CA TRP A 295 -8.38 25.08 -1.29
C TRP A 295 -9.68 25.87 -1.05
N PRO A 296 -10.60 26.02 -2.02
CA PRO A 296 -11.81 26.84 -1.82
C PRO A 296 -12.72 26.29 -0.72
N ASP A 297 -12.83 24.96 -0.61
CA ASP A 297 -13.70 24.29 0.35
C ASP A 297 -13.19 24.46 1.78
N ALA A 298 -11.89 24.22 1.99
CA ALA A 298 -11.25 24.46 3.27
C ALA A 298 -11.22 25.97 3.62
N TYR A 299 -11.12 26.87 2.63
CA TYR A 299 -11.16 28.30 2.89
C TYR A 299 -12.55 28.81 3.29
N ARG A 300 -13.63 28.15 2.84
CA ARG A 300 -14.98 28.40 3.39
C ARG A 300 -15.01 28.10 4.90
N VAL A 301 -14.45 26.96 5.31
CA VAL A 301 -14.27 26.63 6.74
C VAL A 301 -13.38 27.66 7.44
N ASN A 302 -12.30 28.10 6.81
CA ASN A 302 -11.43 29.16 7.35
C ASN A 302 -12.20 30.44 7.68
N ARG A 303 -13.07 30.89 6.75
CA ARG A 303 -13.89 32.07 6.94
C ARG A 303 -14.77 31.87 8.17
N TYR A 304 -15.49 30.74 8.25
CA TYR A 304 -16.31 30.39 9.41
C TYR A 304 -15.52 30.42 10.72
N VAL A 305 -14.42 29.66 10.85
CA VAL A 305 -13.67 29.57 12.12
C VAL A 305 -13.02 30.88 12.53
N ARG A 306 -12.73 31.78 11.57
CA ARG A 306 -12.19 33.12 11.85
C ARG A 306 -13.26 34.18 12.06
N GLY A 307 -14.55 33.83 12.10
CA GLY A 307 -15.63 34.79 12.30
C GLY A 307 -15.89 35.68 11.08
N ARG A 308 -15.72 35.13 9.88
CA ARG A 308 -15.97 35.77 8.58
C ARG A 308 -16.95 34.91 7.76
N GLY A 309 -17.51 35.49 6.69
CA GLY A 309 -18.47 34.81 5.84
C GLY A 309 -19.88 34.74 6.45
N ASP A 310 -20.75 33.99 5.79
CA ASP A 310 -22.19 33.96 6.07
C ASP A 310 -22.66 32.65 6.74
N ASP A 311 -21.80 31.63 6.83
CA ASP A 311 -22.13 30.36 7.49
C ASP A 311 -22.27 30.56 9.01
N ALA A 312 -23.38 30.08 9.58
CA ALA A 312 -23.71 30.25 10.99
C ALA A 312 -23.24 29.07 11.84
N THR A 313 -23.04 27.89 11.23
CA THR A 313 -22.66 26.65 11.92
C THR A 313 -21.49 25.95 11.25
N ALA A 314 -20.81 25.09 12.01
CA ALA A 314 -19.73 24.26 11.48
C ALA A 314 -20.22 23.30 10.37
N GLU A 315 -21.45 22.77 10.51
CA GLU A 315 -22.06 21.90 9.49
C GLU A 315 -22.24 22.63 8.15
N GLU A 316 -22.74 23.87 8.19
CA GLU A 316 -22.90 24.73 7.00
C GLU A 316 -21.56 25.05 6.35
N ALA A 317 -20.56 25.40 7.14
CA ALA A 317 -19.21 25.70 6.65
C ALA A 317 -18.58 24.51 5.93
N LEU A 318 -18.85 23.28 6.41
CA LEU A 318 -18.38 22.06 5.78
C LEU A 318 -19.11 21.73 4.46
N ARG A 319 -20.25 22.38 4.14
CA ARG A 319 -21.05 22.06 2.93
C ARG A 319 -20.30 22.34 1.63
N GLY A 320 -19.16 23.03 1.69
CA GLY A 320 -18.26 23.15 0.54
C GLY A 320 -17.73 21.80 0.04
N PHE A 321 -17.50 20.81 0.89
CA PHE A 321 -16.89 19.54 0.47
C PHE A 321 -17.89 18.60 -0.23
N GLU A 322 -18.21 18.90 -1.49
CA GLU A 322 -19.22 18.17 -2.29
C GLU A 322 -18.61 17.11 -3.21
N ARG A 323 -17.33 17.28 -3.58
CA ARG A 323 -16.63 16.41 -4.51
C ARG A 323 -16.29 15.07 -3.87
N PHE A 324 -16.20 14.02 -4.69
CA PHE A 324 -15.82 12.70 -4.20
C PHE A 324 -14.41 12.69 -3.58
N PRO A 325 -14.23 12.05 -2.42
CA PRO A 325 -15.29 11.63 -1.48
C PRO A 325 -15.80 12.77 -0.60
N ALA A 326 -17.12 12.96 -0.54
CA ALA A 326 -17.70 14.02 0.30
C ALA A 326 -17.41 13.81 1.81
N TRP A 327 -17.32 12.55 2.25
CA TRP A 327 -17.21 12.16 3.67
C TRP A 327 -15.83 12.39 4.30
N MET A 328 -14.77 12.55 3.51
CA MET A 328 -13.39 12.61 4.05
C MET A 328 -13.18 13.82 4.95
N TRP A 329 -13.74 14.97 4.58
CA TRP A 329 -13.72 16.18 5.41
C TRP A 329 -15.11 16.54 5.97
N ARG A 330 -16.19 15.92 5.49
CA ARG A 330 -17.55 16.00 6.08
C ARG A 330 -17.85 14.78 6.94
N ASN A 331 -17.26 14.76 8.12
CA ASN A 331 -17.48 13.71 9.11
C ASN A 331 -17.65 14.30 10.52
N ALA A 332 -18.03 13.43 11.47
CA ALA A 332 -18.27 13.81 12.86
C ALA A 332 -17.03 14.43 13.54
N ASP A 333 -15.85 13.87 13.34
CA ASP A 333 -14.60 14.33 13.98
C ASP A 333 -14.16 15.71 13.49
N VAL A 334 -14.25 15.95 12.19
CA VAL A 334 -13.94 17.27 11.59
C VAL A 334 -14.99 18.28 12.00
N LEU A 335 -16.28 17.91 12.06
CA LEU A 335 -17.34 18.79 12.56
C LEU A 335 -17.06 19.24 13.99
N GLU A 336 -16.69 18.32 14.88
CA GLU A 336 -16.33 18.63 16.26
C GLU A 336 -15.09 19.54 16.32
N PHE A 337 -14.04 19.22 15.55
CA PHE A 337 -12.82 20.03 15.50
C PHE A 337 -13.07 21.46 15.00
N VAL A 338 -13.85 21.62 13.93
CA VAL A 338 -14.20 22.94 13.37
C VAL A 338 -15.06 23.74 14.35
N GLY A 339 -15.99 23.09 15.06
CA GLY A 339 -16.75 23.70 16.14
C GLY A 339 -15.85 24.22 17.25
N TRP A 340 -14.96 23.36 17.77
CA TRP A 340 -13.97 23.76 18.78
C TRP A 340 -13.07 24.90 18.30
N LEU A 341 -12.56 24.84 17.06
CA LEU A 341 -11.64 25.84 16.52
C LEU A 341 -12.32 27.21 16.43
N ARG A 342 -13.61 27.25 16.06
CA ARG A 342 -14.41 28.47 16.09
C ARG A 342 -14.54 29.02 17.52
N GLU A 343 -14.91 28.18 18.48
CA GLU A 343 -15.07 28.60 19.88
C GLU A 343 -13.76 29.10 20.50
N HIS A 344 -12.64 28.45 20.17
CA HIS A 344 -11.31 28.88 20.57
C HIS A 344 -10.99 30.26 19.99
N ASN A 345 -11.18 30.45 18.67
CA ASN A 345 -10.90 31.70 17.97
C ASN A 345 -11.77 32.89 18.41
N ASP A 346 -13.00 32.64 18.84
CA ASP A 346 -13.89 33.70 19.32
C ASP A 346 -13.39 34.34 20.63
N ARG A 347 -12.51 33.65 21.37
CA ARG A 347 -11.85 34.17 22.58
C ARG A 347 -10.59 34.98 22.28
N LEU A 348 -10.13 34.98 21.03
CA LEU A 348 -8.85 35.58 20.61
C LEU A 348 -9.05 36.86 19.78
N GLY A 349 -8.02 37.72 19.79
CA GLY A 349 -7.95 38.86 18.89
C GLY A 349 -7.87 38.43 17.42
N LYS A 350 -8.32 39.28 16.49
CA LYS A 350 -8.41 38.95 15.05
C LYS A 350 -7.09 38.42 14.44
N ARG A 351 -5.95 38.92 14.92
CA ARG A 351 -4.61 38.51 14.46
C ARG A 351 -4.12 37.21 15.11
N GLU A 352 -4.72 36.82 16.23
CA GLU A 352 -4.32 35.66 17.04
C GLU A 352 -5.09 34.37 16.68
N ARG A 353 -6.18 34.50 15.91
CA ARG A 353 -6.99 33.38 15.45
C ARG A 353 -6.20 32.40 14.58
N ALA A 354 -6.41 31.12 14.83
CA ALA A 354 -5.91 30.04 13.99
C ALA A 354 -6.84 29.82 12.78
N GLY A 355 -6.29 29.37 11.65
CA GLY A 355 -7.06 29.12 10.42
C GLY A 355 -7.08 27.66 9.99
N PHE A 356 -7.94 27.36 9.02
CA PHE A 356 -8.10 26.03 8.41
C PHE A 356 -7.93 26.16 6.90
N TYR A 357 -7.01 25.43 6.28
CA TYR A 357 -6.60 25.68 4.89
C TYR A 357 -6.49 24.38 4.10
N GLY A 358 -6.80 24.43 2.81
CA GLY A 358 -6.59 23.30 1.90
C GLY A 358 -5.20 23.35 1.29
N LEU A 359 -4.72 22.23 0.78
CA LEU A 359 -3.44 22.12 0.07
C LEU A 359 -3.59 21.54 -1.33
N ASP A 360 -4.71 20.87 -1.62
CA ASP A 360 -4.90 20.04 -2.80
C ASP A 360 -5.38 20.84 -4.02
N LEU A 361 -5.29 20.23 -5.21
CA LEU A 361 -5.42 20.90 -6.50
C LEU A 361 -6.61 20.47 -7.36
N TYR A 362 -7.53 19.67 -6.84
CA TYR A 362 -8.52 19.05 -7.72
C TYR A 362 -9.69 19.97 -8.08
N SER A 363 -9.97 21.00 -7.28
CA SER A 363 -11.12 21.92 -7.42
C SER A 363 -10.98 22.95 -8.55
N MET A 364 -10.76 22.50 -9.79
CA MET A 364 -10.47 23.37 -10.93
C MET A 364 -11.57 24.43 -11.17
N HIS A 365 -12.83 24.02 -11.39
CA HIS A 365 -13.88 24.97 -11.78
C HIS A 365 -14.26 25.87 -10.60
N ARG A 366 -14.41 25.30 -9.41
CA ARG A 366 -14.68 26.07 -8.19
C ARG A 366 -13.61 27.13 -7.90
N SER A 367 -12.34 26.79 -8.10
CA SER A 367 -11.26 27.78 -7.95
C SER A 367 -11.30 28.87 -9.02
N ALA A 368 -11.70 28.55 -10.26
CA ALA A 368 -11.92 29.55 -11.29
C ALA A 368 -13.06 30.52 -10.90
N ASP A 369 -14.15 30.01 -10.34
CA ASP A 369 -15.28 30.81 -9.86
C ASP A 369 -14.88 31.75 -8.72
N GLU A 370 -14.07 31.29 -7.74
CA GLU A 370 -13.58 32.16 -6.66
C GLU A 370 -12.69 33.30 -7.17
N VAL A 371 -11.88 33.05 -8.22
CA VAL A 371 -11.08 34.11 -8.87
C VAL A 371 -11.99 35.14 -9.53
N VAL A 372 -13.00 34.69 -10.27
CA VAL A 372 -13.97 35.57 -10.92
C VAL A 372 -14.75 36.38 -9.89
N ALA A 373 -15.28 35.74 -8.84
CA ALA A 373 -16.05 36.37 -7.77
C ALA A 373 -15.23 37.42 -6.99
N TYR A 374 -13.93 37.16 -6.79
CA TYR A 374 -13.03 38.17 -6.23
C TYR A 374 -12.88 39.37 -7.17
N LEU A 375 -12.59 39.12 -8.45
CA LEU A 375 -12.40 40.18 -9.45
C LEU A 375 -13.66 41.00 -9.68
N GLU A 376 -14.86 40.41 -9.61
CA GLU A 376 -16.11 41.17 -9.71
C GLU A 376 -16.20 42.30 -8.68
N LYS A 377 -15.65 42.09 -7.49
CA LYS A 377 -15.66 43.08 -6.40
C LYS A 377 -14.61 44.18 -6.59
N VAL A 378 -13.45 43.86 -7.18
CA VAL A 378 -12.28 44.77 -7.20
C VAL A 378 -11.96 45.35 -8.59
N ASP A 379 -12.31 44.64 -9.66
CA ASP A 379 -12.10 45.02 -11.06
C ASP A 379 -13.04 44.23 -11.99
N PRO A 380 -14.27 44.72 -12.22
CA PRO A 380 -15.25 44.06 -13.08
C PRO A 380 -14.77 43.80 -14.52
N ALA A 381 -13.87 44.65 -15.04
CA ALA A 381 -13.30 44.47 -16.37
C ALA A 381 -12.30 43.30 -16.39
N ALA A 382 -11.51 43.12 -15.33
CA ALA A 382 -10.68 41.93 -15.16
C ALA A 382 -11.52 40.67 -14.94
N ALA A 383 -12.64 40.76 -14.23
CA ALA A 383 -13.57 39.64 -14.07
C ALA A 383 -14.13 39.16 -15.42
N ALA A 384 -14.51 40.09 -16.31
CA ALA A 384 -14.96 39.74 -17.65
C ALA A 384 -13.89 38.97 -18.46
N ARG A 385 -12.62 39.43 -18.42
CA ARG A 385 -11.50 38.72 -19.05
C ARG A 385 -11.23 37.35 -18.43
N ALA A 386 -11.38 37.23 -17.10
CA ALA A 386 -11.20 35.97 -16.40
C ALA A 386 -12.24 34.93 -16.84
N ARG A 387 -13.51 35.31 -16.95
CA ARG A 387 -14.57 34.43 -17.47
C ARG A 387 -14.29 33.99 -18.90
N GLU A 388 -13.88 34.90 -19.78
CA GLU A 388 -13.52 34.57 -21.16
C GLU A 388 -12.33 33.60 -21.24
N ARG A 389 -11.33 33.74 -20.36
CA ARG A 389 -10.20 32.82 -20.31
C ARG A 389 -10.61 31.45 -19.78
N TYR A 390 -11.43 31.39 -18.75
CA TYR A 390 -11.86 30.12 -18.14
C TYR A 390 -12.96 29.39 -18.92
N SER A 391 -13.66 30.05 -19.85
CA SER A 391 -14.71 29.40 -20.64
C SER A 391 -14.20 28.30 -21.57
N CYS A 392 -12.88 28.16 -21.74
CA CYS A 392 -12.31 27.01 -22.46
C CYS A 392 -12.58 25.67 -21.74
N PHE A 393 -12.89 25.69 -20.44
CA PHE A 393 -13.29 24.50 -19.69
C PHE A 393 -14.74 24.08 -19.96
N ASP A 394 -15.60 24.98 -20.43
CA ASP A 394 -17.04 24.78 -20.61
C ASP A 394 -17.39 23.80 -21.75
N HIS A 395 -16.39 23.31 -22.49
CA HIS A 395 -16.56 22.33 -23.55
C HIS A 395 -16.68 20.89 -23.05
N ASN A 396 -16.49 20.65 -21.75
CA ASN A 396 -16.66 19.34 -21.11
C ASN A 396 -17.83 19.40 -20.10
N ASP A 397 -18.65 18.34 -20.04
CA ASP A 397 -19.82 18.30 -19.16
C ASP A 397 -19.41 18.22 -17.68
N GLY A 398 -19.81 19.22 -16.88
CA GLY A 398 -19.71 19.23 -15.41
C GLY A 398 -18.36 19.66 -14.81
N ASP A 399 -18.30 19.75 -13.48
CA ASP A 399 -17.07 20.00 -12.66
C ASP A 399 -16.08 18.81 -12.72
N ASP A 400 -16.02 18.10 -13.86
CA ASP A 400 -15.23 16.90 -14.05
C ASP A 400 -13.89 17.23 -14.73
N GLY A 401 -12.91 17.56 -13.91
CA GLY A 401 -11.53 17.75 -14.38
C GLY A 401 -10.95 16.51 -15.08
N GLN A 402 -11.43 15.30 -14.81
CA GLN A 402 -10.97 14.09 -15.51
C GLN A 402 -11.48 14.05 -16.96
N ALA A 403 -12.72 14.49 -17.19
CA ALA A 403 -13.27 14.63 -18.54
C ALA A 403 -12.44 15.62 -19.38
N TYR A 404 -12.10 16.78 -18.80
CA TYR A 404 -11.16 17.72 -19.44
C TYR A 404 -9.81 17.07 -19.74
N GLY A 405 -9.21 16.41 -18.74
CA GLY A 405 -7.91 15.77 -18.89
C GLY A 405 -7.89 14.72 -20.00
N PHE A 406 -8.96 13.94 -20.14
CA PHE A 406 -9.11 12.92 -21.18
C PHE A 406 -9.17 13.56 -22.55
N ALA A 407 -10.03 14.58 -22.72
CA ALA A 407 -10.15 15.29 -23.99
C ALA A 407 -8.84 15.98 -24.42
N ALA A 408 -8.16 16.63 -23.48
CA ALA A 408 -6.89 17.33 -23.71
C ALA A 408 -5.73 16.36 -24.02
N ALA A 409 -5.66 15.20 -23.37
CA ALA A 409 -4.57 14.24 -23.54
C ALA A 409 -4.63 13.49 -24.90
N PHE A 410 -5.84 13.24 -25.42
CA PHE A 410 -6.04 12.48 -26.66
C PHE A 410 -6.35 13.36 -27.88
N GLY A 411 -6.12 14.68 -27.78
CA GLY A 411 -6.28 15.61 -28.90
C GLY A 411 -7.73 15.83 -29.33
N ALA A 412 -8.69 15.53 -28.46
CA ALA A 412 -10.12 15.75 -28.69
C ALA A 412 -10.59 17.16 -28.25
N GLY A 413 -9.70 18.01 -27.73
CA GLY A 413 -9.94 19.41 -27.39
C GLY A 413 -8.64 20.24 -27.31
N GLU A 414 -8.76 21.57 -27.34
CA GLU A 414 -7.62 22.48 -27.11
C GLU A 414 -7.26 22.54 -25.61
N SER A 415 -5.98 22.68 -25.27
CA SER A 415 -5.59 22.87 -23.88
C SER A 415 -5.90 24.29 -23.40
N CYS A 416 -6.37 24.40 -22.17
CA CYS A 416 -6.60 25.66 -21.47
C CYS A 416 -5.31 26.28 -20.89
N GLU A 417 -4.14 25.65 -21.09
CA GLU A 417 -2.86 26.01 -20.48
C GLU A 417 -2.52 27.50 -20.66
N ARG A 418 -2.64 28.02 -21.89
CA ARG A 418 -2.32 29.42 -22.17
C ARG A 418 -3.24 30.36 -21.38
N GLN A 419 -4.54 30.08 -21.38
CA GLN A 419 -5.58 30.89 -20.77
C GLN A 419 -5.42 30.96 -19.24
N VAL A 420 -5.16 29.82 -18.59
CA VAL A 420 -4.97 29.77 -17.13
C VAL A 420 -3.69 30.48 -16.69
N ILE A 421 -2.60 30.33 -17.45
CA ILE A 421 -1.34 31.02 -17.16
C ILE A 421 -1.47 32.53 -17.40
N GLU A 422 -2.11 32.96 -18.49
CA GLU A 422 -2.39 34.38 -18.73
C GLU A 422 -3.24 35.00 -17.62
N GLN A 423 -4.23 34.26 -17.11
CA GLN A 423 -5.07 34.72 -16.01
C GLN A 423 -4.28 34.87 -14.70
N LEU A 424 -3.45 33.88 -14.35
CA LEU A 424 -2.58 33.95 -13.17
C LEU A 424 -1.61 35.14 -13.27
N VAL A 425 -0.97 35.33 -14.42
CA VAL A 425 -0.03 36.45 -14.65
C VAL A 425 -0.75 37.80 -14.57
N ASP A 426 -1.97 37.92 -15.11
CA ASP A 426 -2.76 39.17 -15.01
C ASP A 426 -3.11 39.50 -13.55
N LEU A 427 -3.48 38.49 -12.76
CA LEU A 427 -3.77 38.65 -11.33
C LEU A 427 -2.53 39.13 -10.56
N GLN A 428 -1.37 38.49 -10.77
CA GLN A 428 -0.11 38.82 -10.11
C GLN A 428 0.42 40.22 -10.49
N ARG A 429 0.32 40.61 -11.77
CA ARG A 429 0.73 41.96 -12.22
C ARG A 429 -0.05 43.08 -11.55
N ASN A 430 -1.27 42.79 -11.10
CA ASN A 430 -2.16 43.75 -10.46
C ASN A 430 -2.23 43.59 -8.93
N ALA A 431 -1.40 42.73 -8.32
CA ALA A 431 -1.46 42.38 -6.90
C ALA A 431 -1.55 43.60 -5.95
N LEU A 432 -0.59 44.53 -6.07
CA LEU A 432 -0.55 45.72 -5.22
C LEU A 432 -1.77 46.63 -5.36
N ARG A 433 -2.36 46.68 -6.57
CA ARG A 433 -3.56 47.48 -6.83
C ARG A 433 -4.77 46.82 -6.18
N TYR A 434 -4.92 45.51 -6.32
CA TYR A 434 -6.06 44.76 -5.78
C TYR A 434 -6.02 44.69 -4.25
N GLN A 435 -4.86 44.45 -3.64
CA GLN A 435 -4.71 44.46 -2.19
C GLN A 435 -5.13 45.80 -1.56
N ARG A 436 -4.77 46.92 -2.20
CA ARG A 436 -5.15 48.26 -1.72
C ARG A 436 -6.64 48.55 -1.86
N ALA A 437 -7.30 47.97 -2.86
CA ALA A 437 -8.71 48.25 -3.16
C ALA A 437 -9.69 47.78 -2.05
N GLN A 438 -9.30 46.80 -1.23
CA GLN A 438 -10.14 46.22 -0.16
C GLN A 438 -9.67 46.57 1.27
N GLY A 439 -8.74 47.51 1.43
CA GLY A 439 -8.29 47.96 2.75
C GLY A 439 -7.67 46.85 3.61
N LEU A 440 -7.97 46.82 4.91
CA LEU A 440 -7.36 45.92 5.90
C LEU A 440 -7.59 44.41 5.66
N LEU A 441 -8.59 44.04 4.84
CA LEU A 441 -8.88 42.64 4.48
C LEU A 441 -8.34 42.24 3.11
N GLY A 442 -7.87 43.20 2.32
CA GLY A 442 -7.50 42.98 0.92
C GLY A 442 -6.32 42.04 0.72
N GLU A 443 -5.45 41.89 1.73
CA GLU A 443 -4.33 40.96 1.66
C GLU A 443 -4.78 39.49 1.75
N ASP A 444 -5.67 39.16 2.70
CA ASP A 444 -6.21 37.79 2.86
C ASP A 444 -7.07 37.38 1.66
N GLU A 445 -7.93 38.28 1.16
CA GLU A 445 -8.81 38.00 0.03
C GLU A 445 -8.03 37.93 -1.28
N PHE A 446 -7.01 38.77 -1.47
CA PHE A 446 -6.10 38.64 -2.62
C PHE A 446 -5.32 37.32 -2.56
N PHE A 447 -4.76 36.96 -1.41
CA PHE A 447 -4.04 35.70 -1.24
C PHE A 447 -4.95 34.51 -1.56
N HIS A 448 -6.20 34.53 -1.10
CA HIS A 448 -7.19 33.51 -1.44
C HIS A 448 -7.46 33.42 -2.95
N ALA A 449 -7.66 34.56 -3.62
CA ALA A 449 -7.86 34.59 -5.07
C ALA A 449 -6.62 34.10 -5.83
N GLU A 450 -5.42 34.49 -5.39
CA GLU A 450 -4.17 34.05 -6.00
C GLU A 450 -3.95 32.54 -5.84
N ARG A 451 -4.18 31.99 -4.64
CA ARG A 451 -4.08 30.54 -4.43
C ARG A 451 -5.06 29.77 -5.31
N ASN A 452 -6.30 30.25 -5.46
CA ASN A 452 -7.25 29.67 -6.41
C ASN A 452 -6.75 29.74 -7.86
N ALA A 453 -6.19 30.87 -8.31
CA ALA A 453 -5.64 30.97 -9.67
C ALA A 453 -4.45 30.00 -9.89
N VAL A 454 -3.61 29.79 -8.86
CA VAL A 454 -2.55 28.77 -8.88
C VAL A 454 -3.12 27.37 -8.93
N VAL A 455 -4.17 27.06 -8.16
CA VAL A 455 -4.90 25.78 -8.22
C VAL A 455 -5.42 25.54 -9.63
N VAL A 456 -6.08 26.50 -10.28
CA VAL A 456 -6.59 26.32 -11.66
C VAL A 456 -5.46 25.96 -12.63
N ALA A 457 -4.33 26.67 -12.57
CA ALA A 457 -3.18 26.39 -13.43
C ALA A 457 -2.54 25.02 -13.14
N ALA A 458 -2.43 24.63 -11.86
CA ALA A 458 -1.89 23.35 -11.45
C ALA A 458 -2.83 22.18 -11.80
N ALA A 459 -4.13 22.36 -11.60
CA ALA A 459 -5.18 21.41 -11.94
C ALA A 459 -5.20 21.13 -13.44
N GLU A 460 -5.15 22.17 -14.28
CA GLU A 460 -5.08 22.03 -15.75
C GLU A 460 -3.95 21.07 -16.14
N ARG A 461 -2.75 21.36 -15.63
CA ARG A 461 -1.57 20.56 -15.90
C ARG A 461 -1.70 19.14 -15.35
N TYR A 462 -2.24 19.00 -14.13
CA TYR A 462 -2.44 17.71 -13.49
C TYR A 462 -3.35 16.81 -14.30
N TYR A 463 -4.57 17.26 -14.63
CA TYR A 463 -5.56 16.44 -15.33
C TYR A 463 -5.11 16.09 -16.75
N ARG A 464 -4.46 17.02 -17.45
CA ARG A 464 -3.84 16.74 -18.75
C ARG A 464 -2.74 15.68 -18.68
N THR A 465 -1.98 15.66 -17.57
CA THR A 465 -0.90 14.69 -17.33
C THR A 465 -1.41 13.36 -16.77
N MET A 466 -2.61 13.33 -16.18
CA MET A 466 -3.22 12.16 -15.53
C MET A 466 -3.37 10.96 -16.46
N PHE A 467 -3.66 11.20 -17.74
CA PHE A 467 -3.78 10.16 -18.77
C PHE A 467 -2.43 9.79 -19.41
N GLY A 468 -1.33 10.37 -18.92
CA GLY A 468 0.05 9.97 -19.20
C GLY A 468 0.62 9.01 -18.14
N GLY A 469 1.95 8.95 -18.00
CA GLY A 469 2.60 8.07 -17.02
C GLY A 469 2.31 8.45 -15.56
N ARG A 470 1.84 7.49 -14.75
CA ARG A 470 1.40 7.64 -13.34
C ARG A 470 2.35 8.44 -12.42
N VAL A 471 3.66 8.29 -12.58
CA VAL A 471 4.69 8.98 -11.76
C VAL A 471 4.62 10.51 -11.91
N SER A 472 4.23 11.00 -13.08
CA SER A 472 4.27 12.43 -13.37
C SER A 472 3.13 13.21 -12.71
N SER A 473 1.91 12.66 -12.64
CA SER A 473 0.77 13.32 -12.00
C SER A 473 0.85 13.30 -10.47
N TRP A 474 1.36 12.20 -9.87
CA TRP A 474 1.62 12.12 -8.43
C TRP A 474 2.56 13.24 -7.97
N ASN A 475 3.72 13.35 -8.62
CA ASN A 475 4.73 14.35 -8.28
C ASN A 475 4.25 15.79 -8.47
N LEU A 476 3.34 16.04 -9.43
CA LEU A 476 2.74 17.36 -9.62
C LEU A 476 1.85 17.75 -8.43
N ARG A 477 1.05 16.79 -7.93
CA ARG A 477 0.15 17.00 -6.79
C ARG A 477 0.90 17.31 -5.51
N ASP A 478 1.88 16.47 -5.15
CA ASP A 478 2.65 16.70 -3.92
C ASP A 478 3.53 17.96 -3.98
N ARG A 479 4.08 18.31 -5.15
CA ARG A 479 4.78 19.61 -5.31
C ARG A 479 3.83 20.78 -5.10
N HIS A 480 2.63 20.73 -5.68
CA HIS A 480 1.64 21.77 -5.46
C HIS A 480 1.26 21.91 -3.98
N MET A 481 1.01 20.80 -3.28
CA MET A 481 0.70 20.83 -1.84
C MET A 481 1.84 21.50 -1.05
N ALA A 482 3.09 21.18 -1.36
CA ALA A 482 4.25 21.79 -0.71
C ALA A 482 4.37 23.28 -1.03
N ASP A 483 4.24 23.68 -2.30
CA ASP A 483 4.31 25.07 -2.73
C ASP A 483 3.19 25.91 -2.07
N THR A 484 1.98 25.35 -1.97
CA THR A 484 0.84 25.98 -1.28
C THR A 484 1.09 26.10 0.22
N LEU A 485 1.65 25.07 0.87
CA LEU A 485 2.02 25.11 2.28
C LEU A 485 3.08 26.18 2.58
N PHE A 486 4.13 26.28 1.75
CA PHE A 486 5.19 27.28 1.95
C PHE A 486 4.68 28.70 1.70
N ALA A 487 3.87 28.91 0.68
CA ALA A 487 3.23 30.20 0.44
C ALA A 487 2.29 30.60 1.59
N LEU A 488 1.56 29.65 2.16
CA LEU A 488 0.72 29.87 3.34
C LEU A 488 1.56 30.23 4.57
N ALA A 489 2.66 29.51 4.81
CA ALA A 489 3.56 29.80 5.93
C ALA A 489 4.21 31.19 5.82
N GLU A 490 4.59 31.59 4.61
CA GLU A 490 5.08 32.94 4.33
C GLU A 490 3.98 33.98 4.59
N HIS A 491 2.80 33.83 3.99
CA HIS A 491 1.67 34.76 4.15
C HIS A 491 1.30 34.97 5.62
N LEU A 492 1.12 33.88 6.37
CA LEU A 492 0.78 33.93 7.79
C LEU A 492 1.92 34.52 8.63
N GLY A 493 3.17 34.23 8.25
CA GLY A 493 4.34 34.75 8.95
C GLY A 493 4.48 36.27 8.80
N TRP A 494 4.27 36.80 7.59
CA TRP A 494 4.22 38.23 7.33
C TRP A 494 3.13 38.94 8.14
N GLN A 495 1.94 38.34 8.23
CA GLN A 495 0.83 38.91 9.00
C GLN A 495 1.08 38.97 10.51
N ARG A 496 1.78 37.98 11.05
CA ARG A 496 2.11 37.87 12.48
C ARG A 496 3.38 38.62 12.85
N GLY A 497 4.27 38.88 11.89
CA GLY A 497 5.60 39.42 12.13
C GLY A 497 6.57 38.41 12.75
N GLU A 498 6.23 37.12 12.71
CA GLU A 498 7.03 36.00 13.21
C GLU A 498 6.79 34.75 12.35
N PRO A 499 7.72 33.79 12.28
CA PRO A 499 7.53 32.59 11.47
C PRO A 499 6.28 31.78 11.89
N ALA A 500 5.39 31.50 10.93
CA ALA A 500 4.19 30.72 11.19
C ALA A 500 4.51 29.27 11.56
N LYS A 501 3.75 28.72 12.52
CA LYS A 501 3.70 27.29 12.86
C LYS A 501 2.39 26.68 12.36
N ILE A 502 2.47 25.59 11.60
CA ILE A 502 1.37 24.97 10.87
C ILE A 502 1.36 23.46 11.15
N VAL A 503 0.18 22.95 11.54
CA VAL A 503 -0.09 21.52 11.58
C VAL A 503 -0.63 21.10 10.21
N VAL A 504 -0.16 19.98 9.68
CA VAL A 504 -0.60 19.46 8.38
C VAL A 504 -1.26 18.10 8.58
N TRP A 505 -2.47 17.91 8.03
CA TRP A 505 -3.14 16.62 8.01
C TRP A 505 -3.26 16.10 6.58
N ALA A 506 -2.63 14.96 6.30
CA ALA A 506 -2.77 14.26 5.03
C ALA A 506 -2.51 12.77 5.23
N HIS A 507 -2.70 11.96 4.19
CA HIS A 507 -2.42 10.53 4.26
C HIS A 507 -0.93 10.25 4.51
N ASN A 508 -0.59 9.11 5.15
CA ASN A 508 0.81 8.67 5.36
C ASN A 508 1.62 8.64 4.05
N SER A 509 0.98 8.29 2.93
CA SER A 509 1.61 8.27 1.60
C SER A 509 2.08 9.67 1.14
N HIS A 510 1.42 10.73 1.62
CA HIS A 510 1.81 12.11 1.38
C HIS A 510 2.75 12.64 2.46
N LEU A 511 2.55 12.29 3.74
CA LEU A 511 3.30 12.88 4.86
C LEU A 511 4.57 12.16 5.28
N GLY A 512 4.78 10.89 4.93
CA GLY A 512 6.05 10.21 5.19
C GLY A 512 7.19 10.77 4.32
N ASP A 513 8.44 10.41 4.56
CA ASP A 513 9.54 10.69 3.62
C ASP A 513 9.60 9.62 2.53
N ALA A 514 9.18 9.96 1.29
CA ALA A 514 9.13 9.01 0.18
C ALA A 514 10.48 8.35 -0.14
N ARG A 515 11.63 8.96 0.20
CA ARG A 515 12.96 8.33 0.00
C ARG A 515 13.15 7.07 0.84
N ALA A 516 12.32 6.88 1.87
CA ALA A 516 12.29 5.70 2.70
C ALA A 516 11.34 4.60 2.18
N THR A 517 10.65 4.81 1.05
CA THR A 517 9.59 3.92 0.57
C THR A 517 9.84 3.43 -0.87
N GLU A 518 9.11 2.39 -1.27
CA GLU A 518 9.06 1.88 -2.63
C GLU A 518 8.59 2.93 -3.65
N MET A 519 7.79 3.90 -3.21
CA MET A 519 7.32 5.02 -4.03
C MET A 519 8.52 5.88 -4.46
N GLY A 520 9.39 6.25 -3.52
CA GLY A 520 10.64 6.96 -3.81
C GLY A 520 11.54 6.21 -4.78
N ALA A 521 11.65 4.88 -4.64
CA ALA A 521 12.42 4.03 -5.55
C ALA A 521 11.86 4.04 -6.99
N ARG A 522 10.56 4.32 -7.18
CA ARG A 522 9.91 4.47 -8.49
C ARG A 522 9.97 5.91 -9.03
N GLY A 523 10.61 6.82 -8.31
CA GLY A 523 10.73 8.24 -8.67
C GLY A 523 9.54 9.09 -8.24
N GLU A 524 8.67 8.58 -7.36
CA GLU A 524 7.60 9.35 -6.74
C GLU A 524 8.15 10.13 -5.54
N LEU A 525 7.69 11.36 -5.37
CA LEU A 525 8.00 12.22 -4.22
C LEU A 525 6.72 12.51 -3.44
N ASN A 526 6.85 12.97 -2.21
CA ASN A 526 5.70 13.35 -1.41
C ASN A 526 5.95 14.59 -0.54
N LEU A 527 4.87 15.15 0.00
CA LEU A 527 4.88 16.35 0.83
C LEU A 527 5.88 16.25 2.00
N GLY A 528 5.89 15.11 2.72
CA GLY A 528 6.80 14.88 3.84
C GLY A 528 8.27 14.97 3.45
N GLN A 529 8.66 14.36 2.33
CA GLN A 529 9.99 14.51 1.77
C GLN A 529 10.31 15.98 1.43
N LEU A 530 9.42 16.67 0.71
CA LEU A 530 9.65 18.05 0.27
C LEU A 530 9.82 19.01 1.46
N VAL A 531 9.04 18.84 2.52
CA VAL A 531 9.17 19.65 3.74
C VAL A 531 10.48 19.34 4.46
N ARG A 532 10.90 18.07 4.56
CA ARG A 532 12.20 17.69 5.13
C ARG A 532 13.38 18.23 4.33
N GLU A 533 13.28 18.25 3.01
CA GLU A 533 14.31 18.83 2.12
C GLU A 533 14.40 20.35 2.24
N HIS A 534 13.27 21.01 2.53
CA HIS A 534 13.26 22.45 2.79
C HIS A 534 13.95 22.79 4.13
N SER A 535 13.61 22.08 5.21
CA SER A 535 14.31 22.22 6.49
C SER A 535 14.04 21.05 7.44
N LEU A 536 15.01 20.14 7.57
CA LEU A 536 14.91 18.97 8.43
C LEU A 536 14.67 19.32 9.91
N ALA A 537 15.30 20.39 10.40
CA ALA A 537 15.15 20.81 11.80
C ALA A 537 13.75 21.37 12.09
N ASP A 538 13.08 21.92 11.08
CA ASP A 538 11.86 22.71 11.20
C ASP A 538 10.57 21.91 10.98
N CYS A 539 10.68 20.58 10.80
CA CYS A 539 9.52 19.71 10.59
C CYS A 539 9.54 18.44 11.43
N ARG A 540 8.36 17.91 11.77
CA ARG A 540 8.17 16.60 12.38
C ARG A 540 7.07 15.83 11.68
N LEU A 541 7.34 14.57 11.37
CA LEU A 541 6.42 13.66 10.68
C LEU A 541 5.93 12.60 11.67
N ILE A 542 4.62 12.53 11.90
CA ILE A 542 3.99 11.57 12.80
C ILE A 542 3.05 10.71 11.97
N GLY A 543 3.35 9.41 11.84
CA GLY A 543 2.51 8.45 11.10
C GLY A 543 1.52 7.70 12.00
N PHE A 544 0.51 7.09 11.40
CA PHE A 544 -0.37 6.13 12.07
C PHE A 544 -0.28 4.75 11.42
N THR A 545 -0.69 3.70 12.15
CA THR A 545 -0.84 2.33 11.65
C THR A 545 -2.01 1.63 12.36
N THR A 546 -2.66 0.68 11.69
CA THR A 546 -3.71 -0.17 12.28
C THR A 546 -3.65 -1.60 11.75
N TYR A 547 -3.87 -2.59 12.62
CA TYR A 547 -3.83 -4.00 12.24
C TYR A 547 -5.14 -4.46 11.59
N THR A 548 -6.28 -4.07 12.13
CA THR A 548 -7.61 -4.51 11.66
C THR A 548 -8.71 -3.51 12.09
N GLY A 549 -9.95 -3.79 11.74
CA GLY A 549 -11.12 -3.04 12.22
C GLY A 549 -12.10 -2.73 11.10
N THR A 550 -12.63 -1.51 11.10
CA THR A 550 -13.51 -1.02 10.04
C THR A 550 -13.05 0.33 9.49
N VAL A 551 -13.38 0.60 8.23
CA VAL A 551 -13.02 1.83 7.52
C VAL A 551 -14.20 2.31 6.68
N THR A 552 -14.39 3.62 6.60
CA THR A 552 -15.27 4.23 5.60
C THR A 552 -14.52 4.36 4.29
N ALA A 553 -14.96 3.68 3.24
CA ALA A 553 -14.33 3.74 1.92
C ALA A 553 -15.34 3.37 0.82
N ALA A 554 -15.01 3.66 -0.44
CA ALA A 554 -15.74 3.17 -1.60
C ALA A 554 -15.07 1.93 -2.23
N ASP A 555 -15.82 1.14 -3.01
CA ASP A 555 -15.27 0.10 -3.88
C ASP A 555 -14.49 0.67 -5.07
N ASP A 556 -14.99 1.77 -5.61
CA ASP A 556 -14.52 2.43 -6.83
C ASP A 556 -14.53 3.96 -6.67
N TRP A 557 -13.72 4.63 -7.48
CA TRP A 557 -13.68 6.09 -7.52
C TRP A 557 -15.06 6.64 -7.92
N GLY A 558 -15.58 7.62 -7.18
CA GLY A 558 -16.92 8.16 -7.37
C GLY A 558 -18.06 7.30 -6.79
N GLY A 559 -17.73 6.14 -6.19
CA GLY A 559 -18.70 5.27 -5.54
C GLY A 559 -19.25 5.81 -4.21
N PRO A 560 -20.30 5.20 -3.65
CA PRO A 560 -20.86 5.60 -2.36
C PRO A 560 -19.91 5.28 -1.20
N ALA A 561 -20.08 5.99 -0.08
CA ALA A 561 -19.41 5.66 1.16
C ALA A 561 -19.97 4.37 1.76
N GLU A 562 -19.09 3.43 2.10
CA GLU A 562 -19.46 2.17 2.74
C GLU A 562 -18.62 1.95 4.00
N ARG A 563 -19.22 1.32 5.01
CA ARG A 563 -18.49 0.85 6.19
C ARG A 563 -17.97 -0.56 5.89
N LYS A 564 -16.66 -0.68 5.69
CA LYS A 564 -15.99 -1.90 5.23
C LYS A 564 -15.11 -2.51 6.32
N ASN A 565 -14.96 -3.82 6.32
CA ASN A 565 -14.05 -4.51 7.25
C ASN A 565 -12.62 -4.43 6.71
N VAL A 566 -11.70 -3.91 7.51
CA VAL A 566 -10.28 -3.96 7.20
C VAL A 566 -9.77 -5.35 7.53
N ARG A 567 -9.15 -6.03 6.55
CA ARG A 567 -8.58 -7.36 6.78
C ARG A 567 -7.48 -7.28 7.84
N PRO A 568 -7.21 -8.36 8.58
CA PRO A 568 -6.00 -8.46 9.37
C PRO A 568 -4.77 -8.16 8.52
N ALA A 569 -3.79 -7.45 9.08
CA ALA A 569 -2.61 -7.03 8.33
C ALA A 569 -1.83 -8.21 7.74
N LEU A 570 -1.21 -7.97 6.59
CA LEU A 570 -0.47 -9.02 5.88
C LEU A 570 0.79 -9.46 6.63
N PRO A 571 1.18 -10.73 6.50
CA PRO A 571 2.44 -11.19 7.06
C PRO A 571 3.66 -10.44 6.52
N GLY A 572 4.59 -10.12 7.42
CA GLY A 572 5.79 -9.33 7.13
C GLY A 572 5.53 -7.82 7.02
N SER A 573 4.41 -7.34 7.57
CA SER A 573 4.08 -5.92 7.65
C SER A 573 4.47 -5.30 8.99
N VAL A 574 4.61 -3.97 8.99
CA VAL A 574 4.75 -3.18 10.22
C VAL A 574 3.56 -3.40 11.13
N GLU A 575 2.35 -3.45 10.56
CA GLU A 575 1.12 -3.61 11.31
C GLU A 575 1.03 -4.99 11.98
N GLU A 576 1.45 -6.07 11.31
CA GLU A 576 1.56 -7.40 11.93
C GLU A 576 2.59 -7.40 13.07
N LEU A 577 3.77 -6.82 12.83
CA LEU A 577 4.82 -6.74 13.85
C LEU A 577 4.34 -5.98 15.10
N PHE A 578 3.60 -4.89 14.90
CA PHE A 578 3.02 -4.08 15.98
C PHE A 578 1.87 -4.80 16.70
N HIS A 579 1.03 -5.53 15.98
CA HIS A 579 0.02 -6.40 16.58
C HIS A 579 0.65 -7.47 17.50
N GLU A 580 1.72 -8.12 17.05
CA GLU A 580 2.42 -9.17 17.82
C GLU A 580 3.09 -8.65 19.11
N VAL A 581 3.31 -7.33 19.22
CA VAL A 581 3.76 -6.72 20.48
C VAL A 581 2.73 -6.97 21.59
N GLY A 582 1.44 -7.02 21.27
CA GLY A 582 0.37 -7.36 22.21
C GLY A 582 -0.14 -6.18 23.05
N HIS A 583 0.12 -4.95 22.63
CA HIS A 583 -0.43 -3.72 23.20
C HIS A 583 -1.45 -3.12 22.24
N LYS A 584 -2.63 -2.74 22.75
CA LYS A 584 -3.74 -2.22 21.93
C LYS A 584 -3.45 -0.90 21.24
N GLU A 585 -2.68 -0.04 21.90
CA GLU A 585 -2.28 1.25 21.36
C GLU A 585 -0.97 1.69 21.98
N PHE A 586 -0.12 2.32 21.17
CA PHE A 586 1.17 2.86 21.61
C PHE A 586 1.78 3.80 20.57
N LEU A 587 2.82 4.53 20.97
CA LEU A 587 3.68 5.33 20.11
C LEU A 587 5.10 4.78 20.13
N VAL A 588 5.76 4.79 18.97
CA VAL A 588 7.21 4.61 18.84
C VAL A 588 7.81 5.92 18.37
N GLY A 589 8.64 6.55 19.20
CA GLY A 589 9.34 7.79 18.86
C GLY A 589 10.80 7.51 18.49
N PHE A 590 11.16 7.60 17.22
CA PHE A 590 12.46 7.13 16.73
C PHE A 590 13.67 7.96 17.21
N GLY A 591 13.43 9.21 17.64
CA GLY A 591 14.44 10.02 18.32
C GLY A 591 14.76 9.56 19.75
N ARG A 592 13.86 8.79 20.39
CA ARG A 592 13.96 8.34 21.80
C ARG A 592 14.24 6.83 21.91
N SER A 593 13.81 6.07 20.91
CA SER A 593 13.80 4.61 20.88
C SER A 593 14.84 4.09 19.88
N ALA A 594 16.12 4.08 20.28
CA ALA A 594 17.22 3.76 19.36
C ALA A 594 17.19 2.31 18.87
N GLY A 595 16.77 1.36 19.71
CA GLY A 595 16.64 -0.04 19.33
C GLY A 595 15.48 -0.26 18.34
N ALA A 596 14.32 0.36 18.61
CA ALA A 596 13.16 0.34 17.73
C ALA A 596 13.47 1.05 16.40
N ALA A 597 14.20 2.17 16.44
CA ALA A 597 14.64 2.87 15.25
C ALA A 597 15.54 1.98 14.38
N ASP A 598 16.58 1.36 14.93
CA ASP A 598 17.46 0.47 14.15
C ASP A 598 16.71 -0.72 13.55
N LEU A 599 15.82 -1.34 14.34
CA LEU A 599 14.96 -2.44 13.90
C LEU A 599 14.06 -2.04 12.73
N LEU A 600 13.45 -0.85 12.81
CA LEU A 600 12.49 -0.34 11.83
C LEU A 600 13.15 0.45 10.67
N ARG A 601 14.48 0.45 10.58
CA ARG A 601 15.22 0.81 9.34
C ARG A 601 15.12 -0.27 8.27
N ARG A 602 14.75 -1.51 8.63
CA ARG A 602 14.53 -2.57 7.64
C ARG A 602 13.28 -2.27 6.82
N ALA A 603 13.29 -2.66 5.55
CA ALA A 603 12.12 -2.53 4.70
C ALA A 603 11.07 -3.59 5.09
N LEU A 604 9.89 -3.15 5.50
CA LEU A 604 8.71 -3.98 5.79
C LEU A 604 7.55 -3.53 4.90
N LEU A 605 6.50 -4.35 4.82
CA LEU A 605 5.25 -3.90 4.22
C LEU A 605 4.59 -2.83 5.13
N GLU A 606 4.12 -1.75 4.54
CA GLU A 606 3.31 -0.71 5.21
C GLU A 606 1.96 -0.61 4.49
N ARG A 607 0.88 -0.58 5.27
CA ARG A 607 -0.49 -0.45 4.78
C ARG A 607 -0.84 1.02 4.51
N ALA A 608 -1.52 1.26 3.40
CA ALA A 608 -2.05 2.57 3.01
C ALA A 608 -3.43 2.43 2.37
N ILE A 609 -4.48 2.87 3.07
CA ILE A 609 -5.87 2.79 2.63
C ILE A 609 -6.40 4.18 2.26
N GLY A 610 -6.41 4.49 0.96
CA GLY A 610 -7.04 5.71 0.46
C GLY A 610 -8.57 5.71 0.58
N VAL A 611 -9.20 6.59 -0.20
CA VAL A 611 -10.67 6.75 -0.26
C VAL A 611 -11.38 5.54 -0.88
N VAL A 612 -10.62 4.69 -1.56
CA VAL A 612 -11.05 3.40 -2.14
C VAL A 612 -10.35 2.26 -1.42
N TYR A 613 -11.12 1.28 -0.95
CA TYR A 613 -10.58 0.07 -0.32
C TYR A 613 -11.06 -1.20 -1.02
N ARG A 614 -10.12 -2.04 -1.47
CA ARG A 614 -10.39 -3.28 -2.21
C ARG A 614 -9.73 -4.48 -1.52
N PRO A 615 -10.42 -5.14 -0.58
CA PRO A 615 -9.86 -6.25 0.22
C PRO A 615 -9.29 -7.41 -0.61
N ARG A 616 -9.86 -7.66 -1.80
CA ARG A 616 -9.46 -8.77 -2.69
C ARG A 616 -8.08 -8.57 -3.33
N THR A 617 -7.65 -7.33 -3.52
CA THR A 617 -6.36 -6.97 -4.15
C THR A 617 -5.44 -6.22 -3.20
N GLU A 618 -5.71 -6.26 -1.90
CA GLU A 618 -5.11 -5.39 -0.88
C GLU A 618 -3.56 -5.37 -0.94
N ARG A 619 -2.91 -6.53 -1.15
CA ARG A 619 -1.45 -6.59 -1.30
C ARG A 619 -0.93 -5.75 -2.46
N GLN A 620 -1.64 -5.73 -3.60
CA GLN A 620 -1.22 -4.98 -4.78
C GLN A 620 -1.62 -3.50 -4.69
N SER A 621 -2.78 -3.19 -4.12
CA SER A 621 -3.37 -1.85 -4.17
C SER A 621 -3.14 -1.00 -2.92
N HIS A 622 -2.84 -1.60 -1.76
CA HIS A 622 -2.87 -0.94 -0.45
C HIS A 622 -1.62 -1.20 0.39
N TYR A 623 -0.57 -1.77 -0.20
CA TYR A 623 0.70 -2.04 0.48
C TYR A 623 1.90 -1.66 -0.38
N PHE A 624 2.92 -1.10 0.27
CA PHE A 624 4.24 -0.86 -0.33
C PHE A 624 5.34 -1.19 0.68
N GLN A 625 6.58 -1.31 0.22
CA GLN A 625 7.73 -1.49 1.11
C GLN A 625 8.19 -0.14 1.69
N ALA A 626 8.40 -0.07 3.00
CA ALA A 626 8.85 1.15 3.70
C ALA A 626 9.85 0.85 4.82
N ARG A 627 10.77 1.80 5.03
CA ARG A 627 11.68 1.86 6.19
C ARG A 627 11.12 2.87 7.18
N LEU A 628 10.26 2.40 8.08
CA LEU A 628 9.38 3.24 8.89
C LEU A 628 10.12 4.30 9.72
N SER A 629 11.27 3.96 10.30
CA SER A 629 12.07 4.89 11.11
C SER A 629 12.76 6.00 10.31
N ASP A 630 12.97 5.76 9.01
CA ASP A 630 13.51 6.78 8.10
C ASP A 630 12.38 7.61 7.48
N GLN A 631 11.16 7.06 7.44
CA GLN A 631 9.97 7.71 6.89
C GLN A 631 9.34 8.71 7.86
N PHE A 632 9.29 8.40 9.15
CA PHE A 632 8.63 9.22 10.18
C PHE A 632 9.57 9.53 11.36
N ASP A 633 9.23 10.54 12.15
CA ASP A 633 9.90 10.85 13.43
C ASP A 633 9.25 10.09 14.59
N ALA A 634 7.94 9.83 14.48
CA ALA A 634 7.19 8.95 15.37
C ALA A 634 6.05 8.24 14.63
N VAL A 635 5.63 7.08 15.12
CA VAL A 635 4.45 6.36 14.63
C VAL A 635 3.55 5.97 15.80
N ILE A 636 2.26 6.22 15.64
CA ILE A 636 1.21 5.79 16.55
C ILE A 636 0.56 4.53 15.96
N HIS A 637 0.43 3.49 16.77
CA HIS A 637 -0.27 2.27 16.43
C HIS A 637 -1.54 2.16 17.26
N ILE A 638 -2.65 1.82 16.60
CA ILE A 638 -3.93 1.47 17.22
C ILE A 638 -4.34 0.15 16.58
N ASP A 639 -4.39 -0.92 17.36
CA ASP A 639 -4.48 -2.29 16.86
C ASP A 639 -5.81 -2.58 16.14
N GLU A 640 -6.92 -2.08 16.69
CA GLU A 640 -8.26 -2.19 16.13
C GLU A 640 -8.92 -0.82 16.06
N THR A 641 -9.44 -0.46 14.89
CA THR A 641 -9.99 0.88 14.61
C THR A 641 -11.42 0.85 14.04
N GLY A 642 -12.15 1.94 14.19
CA GLY A 642 -13.52 2.13 13.73
C GLY A 642 -13.65 2.99 12.47
N ALA A 643 -14.68 2.72 11.68
CA ALA A 643 -14.99 3.50 10.49
C ALA A 643 -15.41 4.94 10.84
N LEU A 644 -14.83 5.90 10.12
CA LEU A 644 -15.13 7.33 10.22
C LEU A 644 -16.59 7.62 9.88
N GLU A 645 -17.33 8.27 10.78
CA GLU A 645 -18.76 8.53 10.60
C GLU A 645 -19.01 9.73 9.66
N PRO A 646 -19.56 9.52 8.44
CA PRO A 646 -19.91 10.61 7.53
C PRO A 646 -21.09 11.42 8.09
N LEU A 647 -21.16 12.71 7.77
CA LEU A 647 -22.34 13.52 8.12
C LEU A 647 -23.60 13.04 7.38
N GLU A 648 -23.46 12.63 6.12
CA GLU A 648 -24.51 11.99 5.34
C GLU A 648 -24.45 10.46 5.46
N ARG A 649 -25.14 9.91 6.46
CA ARG A 649 -25.29 8.45 6.62
C ARG A 649 -26.22 7.88 5.55
N THR A 650 -25.67 7.04 4.67
CA THR A 650 -26.46 6.30 3.69
C THR A 650 -26.91 4.95 4.27
N ALA A 651 -28.01 4.40 3.75
CA ALA A 651 -28.45 3.06 4.16
C ALA A 651 -27.40 1.97 3.85
N ALA A 652 -26.52 2.17 2.86
CA ALA A 652 -25.40 1.28 2.58
C ALA A 652 -24.34 1.34 3.70
N TRP A 653 -23.98 2.55 4.13
CA TRP A 653 -23.04 2.76 5.23
C TRP A 653 -23.57 2.21 6.56
N GLU A 654 -24.86 2.43 6.87
CA GLU A 654 -25.47 1.94 8.10
C GLU A 654 -25.51 0.41 8.19
N ARG A 655 -25.84 -0.26 7.07
CA ARG A 655 -25.76 -1.72 6.98
C ARG A 655 -24.33 -2.19 7.18
N GLY A 656 -23.38 -1.55 6.49
CA GLY A 656 -21.98 -1.97 6.43
C GLY A 656 -21.81 -3.35 5.81
N GLU A 657 -20.56 -3.79 5.73
CA GLU A 657 -20.24 -5.16 5.29
C GLU A 657 -20.69 -6.19 6.35
N PRO A 658 -21.41 -7.25 5.95
CA PRO A 658 -21.77 -8.33 6.87
C PRO A 658 -20.52 -9.05 7.37
N PRO A 659 -20.53 -9.60 8.60
CA PRO A 659 -19.43 -10.41 9.10
C PRO A 659 -19.18 -11.63 8.20
N GLU A 660 -17.92 -12.04 8.01
CA GLU A 660 -17.54 -13.21 7.21
C GLU A 660 -18.16 -14.54 7.70
N THR A 661 -18.80 -14.56 8.87
CA THR A 661 -19.38 -15.76 9.52
C THR A 661 -20.87 -15.97 9.26
N TYR A 662 -21.51 -15.32 8.27
CA TYR A 662 -22.88 -15.69 7.92
C TYR A 662 -22.93 -17.11 7.34
N PRO A 663 -23.63 -18.08 7.98
CA PRO A 663 -23.70 -19.43 7.47
C PRO A 663 -24.51 -19.41 6.17
N VAL A 664 -23.88 -19.87 5.08
CA VAL A 664 -24.63 -20.32 3.91
C VAL A 664 -25.52 -21.47 4.37
N ALA A 665 -26.83 -21.25 4.30
CA ALA A 665 -27.83 -22.22 4.73
C ALA A 665 -27.65 -23.55 3.98
N VAL A 666 -27.78 -24.64 4.75
CA VAL A 666 -27.66 -26.06 4.38
C VAL A 666 -28.67 -26.46 3.30
#